data_AF-A0A942FMS9-F1
#
_entry.id   AF-A0A942FMS9-F1
#
_cell.length_a   1.000
_cell.length_b   1.000
_cell.length_c   1.000
_cell.angle_alpha   90.00
_cell.angle_beta   90.00
_cell.angle_gamma   90.00
#
_symmetry.space_group_name_H-M   'P 1'
#
loop_
_entity.id
_entity.type
_entity.pdbx_description
1 polymer ?
#
loop_
_entity_poly.entity_id
_entity_poly.type
_entity_poly.pdbx_seq_one_letter_code
_entity_poly.pdbx_strand_id
1 'polypeptide(L)'
;EEHRGELRIRHGQKKHLPRGVRLAPDGREDPGGLLVHLLPEPFKFCLHCGVAYPGKQGEFGKLGVLSAEGRASATTILSLAAVLLLRTAELPPPARKLLSFTDNRQDASLQAGHLNDFVEVSLLRAALCRAVQQAGPAGLAHDELTQRVFAALALGLSDYAANPEVKFAARIETERALREVLGYRLYRDLKRGWRLTAPNLEQTGLLRIGYQSLRELCQAEDEWRQRHPALAAASPQTRERVAGLLADVLRWNLAIGVNYLESEHQERIKQQASRHLKNPWSFAEDETLAYATVAFARSRPPGEQGLDLYLSPRGLFGRYLRQAKSLPEFAGRLPLDDVQQIISDLLSALIVAGIVENVGGRGEPAYRVNAAAMRWHALDGSRAFVDPLRTVVSERTRPVNAFFRDFYRTAALELRGIAAHEHTAQVPAEVRQLREAQFRNSELPILYCSPTMELGVDISDLNVVNLRNVPPTPANYAQRSGRAGRSGQPALVFTYASNLSSHDQYFFKRPELMVAGVVTPPRLELANEELLRAHVHAIWLAETGVDLGRSLTEVLTLADPSYPLTAQLQDEIRRPAAQARALKRARELLASIANELASSDWYHPEWLVETVRQAPKRLDAACERWRNLYRAAEAQRTRQNAIIGNAATPSHERERAKGLRAEAERQLELLRNTDQAALSDFYSYRYFGSEGFLPGYSFPRLPLSAYLPGRRGWHKSEDYLSRPRFLAISEFGPRAIIYHEGMKFEANRAILPPASIDPAAGQPQEIGIKLCGACGYLHPVGEGPGGDLCERCASPELRSLVALFRLENVSTRRRERISSDEEERQRLGYDIITGVRFEDSGGRPGYVQATLHSNGEALATLQYGQTANLWRINLGWLRRENKHLLGFVLDLDSGWWKKDQELPEPDNGHDDELAKRPQRVIPYVQDYRNALLWEPATQLEPPLLASLQAALKAAIQLEYQLEDSELAAEPLPDRHHRRLILFYEAAEGGAGVLQQLVTDPQAIARVARCALELCHFDPDTLADLEHAAHAHERCEAACYDCLLSYTNQRDHLLLDRHAIKPLLVQLMDTTTQASSTHKPRLQQLEELLRLCGSALERQFLALLEAQDARLPSAAQVLIEGCRTRPDFLYQEQFVALYIDGPPHDYPERQERDKSQQSCLENLGYTVLRFKHTDDWPALLTAHAWLFGGKR
;
A
#
# COMPACT_ATOMS: atom_id res chain seq x y z
N GLU A 1 49.31 3.91 8.63
CA GLU A 1 50.27 3.04 9.32
C GLU A 1 51.64 3.66 9.13
N GLU A 2 52.45 3.61 10.17
CA GLU A 2 53.81 4.09 10.07
C GLU A 2 54.68 2.94 9.60
N HIS A 3 55.45 3.17 8.55
CA HIS A 3 56.36 2.20 7.99
C HIS A 3 57.66 2.92 7.65
N ARG A 4 58.74 2.60 8.37
CA ARG A 4 60.06 3.25 8.24
C ARG A 4 60.01 4.78 8.48
N GLY A 5 59.27 5.22 9.50
CA GLY A 5 59.17 6.64 9.87
C GLY A 5 58.21 7.47 9.02
N GLU A 6 57.65 6.91 7.94
CA GLU A 6 56.64 7.58 7.11
C GLU A 6 55.23 7.06 7.37
N LEU A 7 54.26 7.97 7.45
CA LEU A 7 52.85 7.64 7.54
C LEU A 7 52.30 7.29 6.15
N ARG A 8 52.00 6.01 5.93
CA ARG A 8 51.35 5.51 4.70
C ARG A 8 49.95 4.96 4.96
N ILE A 9 49.09 4.92 3.96
CA ILE A 9 47.74 4.33 4.09
C ILE A 9 47.85 2.80 4.06
N ARG A 10 47.14 2.12 4.97
CA ARG A 10 47.13 0.64 5.04
C ARG A 10 46.68 0.04 3.70
N HIS A 11 47.39 -0.97 3.19
CA HIS A 11 47.11 -1.58 1.89
C HIS A 11 45.63 -1.95 1.71
N GLY A 12 45.05 -2.68 2.68
CA GLY A 12 43.63 -3.07 2.65
C GLY A 12 42.61 -1.93 2.80
N GLN A 13 43.05 -0.71 3.13
CA GLN A 13 42.20 0.48 3.23
C GLN A 13 42.30 1.40 2.00
N LYS A 14 43.28 1.18 1.10
CA LYS A 14 43.45 1.99 -0.11
C LYS A 14 42.20 1.99 -0.99
N LYS A 15 41.51 0.84 -1.08
CA LYS A 15 40.25 0.70 -1.83
C LYS A 15 39.08 1.51 -1.29
N HIS A 16 39.20 2.10 -0.10
CA HIS A 16 38.15 2.93 0.52
C HIS A 16 38.49 4.42 0.51
N LEU A 17 39.59 4.81 -0.15
CA LEU A 17 39.95 6.20 -0.28
C LEU A 17 38.98 6.91 -1.24
N PRO A 18 38.59 8.16 -0.95
CA PRO A 18 37.92 8.99 -1.93
C PRO A 18 38.76 9.07 -3.19
N ARG A 19 38.13 8.82 -4.35
CA ARG A 19 38.76 8.98 -5.65
C ARG A 19 38.29 10.30 -6.25
N GLY A 20 39.21 11.20 -6.53
CA GLY A 20 38.91 12.36 -7.37
C GLY A 20 38.61 11.86 -8.78
N VAL A 21 37.40 12.12 -9.25
CA VAL A 21 36.96 11.83 -10.62
C VAL A 21 36.34 13.10 -11.19
N ARG A 22 36.48 13.29 -12.50
CA ARG A 22 35.80 14.37 -13.21
C ARG A 22 34.65 13.74 -13.97
N LEU A 23 33.43 14.18 -13.70
CA LEU A 23 32.23 13.60 -14.32
C LEU A 23 31.60 14.60 -15.28
N ALA A 24 31.24 14.13 -16.47
CA ALA A 24 30.32 14.82 -17.38
C ALA A 24 28.88 14.75 -16.84
N PRO A 25 27.94 15.56 -17.38
CA PRO A 25 26.53 15.53 -16.98
C PRO A 25 25.86 14.15 -17.08
N ASP A 26 26.30 13.31 -18.02
CA ASP A 26 25.83 11.93 -18.22
C ASP A 26 26.37 10.93 -17.16
N GLY A 27 27.16 11.41 -16.20
CA GLY A 27 27.75 10.61 -15.13
C GLY A 27 28.98 9.80 -15.53
N ARG A 28 29.51 9.97 -16.75
CA ARG A 28 30.75 9.30 -17.21
C ARG A 28 31.99 10.11 -16.86
N GLU A 29 33.13 9.44 -16.73
CA GLU A 29 34.40 10.13 -16.47
C GLU A 29 34.85 10.94 -17.70
N ASP A 30 35.02 12.25 -17.54
CA ASP A 30 35.42 13.18 -18.59
C ASP A 30 36.47 14.19 -18.08
N PRO A 31 37.60 14.43 -18.78
CA PRO A 31 38.64 15.37 -18.33
C PRO A 31 38.20 16.82 -18.12
N GLY A 32 37.16 17.28 -18.84
CA GLY A 32 36.56 18.60 -18.71
C GLY A 32 35.40 18.68 -17.70
N GLY A 33 34.97 17.54 -17.16
CA GLY A 33 33.84 17.43 -16.24
C GLY A 33 34.05 18.02 -14.84
N LEU A 34 32.96 18.04 -14.06
CA LEU A 34 32.93 18.52 -12.68
C LEU A 34 33.82 17.63 -11.80
N LEU A 35 34.76 18.25 -11.08
CA LEU A 35 35.61 17.53 -10.13
C LEU A 35 34.78 17.13 -8.90
N VAL A 36 34.57 15.83 -8.72
CA VAL A 36 33.87 15.25 -7.58
C VAL A 36 34.75 14.20 -6.89
N HIS A 37 34.38 13.85 -5.65
CA HIS A 37 35.04 12.77 -4.92
C HIS A 37 34.10 11.57 -4.83
N LEU A 38 34.43 10.49 -5.52
CA LEU A 38 33.70 9.23 -5.43
C LEU A 38 34.11 8.48 -4.17
N LEU A 39 33.14 8.17 -3.31
CA LEU A 39 33.33 7.32 -2.13
C LEU A 39 32.75 5.92 -2.41
N PRO A 40 33.59 4.87 -2.38
CA PRO A 40 33.12 3.51 -2.67
C PRO A 40 32.27 2.94 -1.53
N GLU A 41 31.29 2.11 -1.87
CA GLU A 41 30.52 1.34 -0.89
C GLU A 41 31.44 0.35 -0.14
N PRO A 42 31.29 0.19 1.19
CA PRO A 42 30.36 0.89 2.09
C PRO A 42 30.84 2.31 2.46
N PHE A 43 29.91 3.24 2.73
CA PHE A 43 30.24 4.60 3.16
C PHE A 43 30.85 4.56 4.57
N LYS A 44 32.18 4.73 4.65
CA LYS A 44 32.96 4.61 5.90
C LYS A 44 33.33 5.94 6.53
N PHE A 45 33.33 7.03 5.76
CA PHE A 45 33.82 8.32 6.23
C PHE A 45 33.16 9.46 5.46
N CYS A 46 32.69 10.47 6.18
CA CYS A 46 32.16 11.69 5.57
C CYS A 46 33.24 12.77 5.49
N LEU A 47 33.56 13.20 4.25
CA LEU A 47 34.55 14.25 3.98
C LEU A 47 34.11 15.63 4.49
N HIS A 48 32.80 15.86 4.58
CA HIS A 48 32.26 17.13 5.08
C HIS A 48 32.35 17.22 6.61
N CYS A 49 31.85 16.21 7.31
CA CYS A 49 31.60 16.28 8.75
C CYS A 49 32.62 15.51 9.61
N GLY A 50 33.57 14.79 8.99
CA GLY A 50 34.69 14.12 9.67
C GLY A 50 34.32 12.87 10.49
N VAL A 51 33.09 12.37 10.35
CA VAL A 51 32.60 11.17 11.04
C VAL A 51 33.02 9.91 10.30
N ALA A 52 33.61 8.98 11.03
CA ALA A 52 33.89 7.63 10.57
C ALA A 52 32.79 6.66 11.05
N TYR A 53 32.23 5.89 10.11
CA TYR A 53 31.19 4.91 10.37
C TYR A 53 31.78 3.50 10.50
N PRO A 54 31.32 2.69 11.47
CA PRO A 54 31.68 1.28 11.51
C PRO A 54 31.02 0.51 10.35
N GLY A 55 31.72 -0.44 9.75
CA GLY A 55 31.26 -1.17 8.55
C GLY A 55 30.05 -2.09 8.74
N LYS A 56 29.42 -2.13 9.92
CA LYS A 56 28.22 -2.95 10.21
C LYS A 56 26.91 -2.14 10.23
N GLN A 57 26.97 -0.82 10.07
CA GLN A 57 25.78 0.04 9.99
C GLN A 57 25.29 0.13 8.54
N GLY A 58 23.98 0.01 8.30
CA GLY A 58 23.39 0.18 6.97
C GLY A 58 23.57 1.60 6.42
N GLU A 59 23.67 1.74 5.09
CA GLU A 59 24.06 2.98 4.42
C GLU A 59 23.05 4.13 4.58
N PHE A 60 21.74 3.83 4.51
CA PHE A 60 20.67 4.84 4.63
C PHE A 60 20.78 5.65 5.93
N GLY A 61 20.98 4.97 7.07
CA GLY A 61 21.13 5.63 8.37
C GLY A 61 22.43 6.44 8.54
N LYS A 62 23.35 6.40 7.56
CA LYS A 62 24.57 7.24 7.55
C LYS A 62 24.39 8.52 6.75
N LEU A 63 23.57 8.46 5.69
CA LEU A 63 23.35 9.54 4.72
C LEU A 63 22.04 10.29 4.93
N GLY A 64 21.16 9.82 5.83
CA GLY A 64 19.95 10.56 6.22
C GLY A 64 20.29 11.94 6.79
N VAL A 65 19.79 12.99 6.15
CA VAL A 65 19.94 14.38 6.60
C VAL A 65 18.69 14.79 7.38
N LEU A 66 18.86 15.62 8.40
CA LEU A 66 17.82 16.18 9.29
C LEU A 66 16.81 17.12 8.58
N SER A 67 16.78 17.08 7.26
CA SER A 67 16.00 17.92 6.36
C SER A 67 15.91 17.31 4.96
N ALA A 68 16.10 15.99 4.82
CA ALA A 68 15.56 15.31 3.63
C ALA A 68 14.05 15.54 3.69
N GLU A 69 13.48 16.19 2.68
CA GLU A 69 12.10 16.72 2.62
C GLU A 69 11.03 15.64 2.80
N GLY A 70 10.90 15.15 4.03
CA GLY A 70 9.97 14.12 4.40
C GLY A 70 8.57 14.70 4.52
N ARG A 71 7.64 14.14 3.75
CA ARG A 71 6.25 14.62 3.64
C ARG A 71 5.56 14.64 5.00
N ALA A 72 5.80 13.65 5.86
CA ALA A 72 5.17 13.56 7.17
C ALA A 72 5.71 14.61 8.16
N SER A 73 7.02 14.82 8.20
CA SER A 73 7.64 15.88 9.00
C SER A 73 7.19 17.27 8.56
N ALA A 74 7.24 17.58 7.26
CA ALA A 74 6.80 18.88 6.74
C ALA A 74 5.33 19.16 7.09
N THR A 75 4.45 18.18 6.86
CA THR A 75 3.03 18.29 7.19
C THR A 75 2.81 18.47 8.70
N THR A 76 3.59 17.80 9.55
CA THR A 76 3.51 17.95 11.01
C THR A 76 3.90 19.35 11.45
N ILE A 77 5.04 19.86 10.98
CA ILE A 77 5.52 21.20 11.34
C ILE A 77 4.55 22.28 10.86
N LEU A 78 4.07 22.21 9.62
CA LEU A 78 3.10 23.16 9.08
C LEU A 78 1.78 23.11 9.85
N SER A 79 1.28 21.91 10.17
CA SER A 79 0.05 21.75 10.94
C SER A 79 0.16 22.33 12.35
N LEU A 80 1.27 22.04 13.04
CA LEU A 80 1.52 22.57 14.37
C LEU A 80 1.72 24.08 14.36
N ALA A 81 2.47 24.63 13.40
CA ALA A 81 2.66 26.07 13.25
C ALA A 81 1.32 26.79 13.02
N ALA A 82 0.48 26.27 12.11
CA ALA A 82 -0.86 26.81 11.85
C ALA A 82 -1.72 26.82 13.12
N VAL A 83 -1.77 25.72 13.88
CA VAL A 83 -2.60 25.62 15.09
C VAL A 83 -2.06 26.50 16.23
N LEU A 84 -0.74 26.60 16.40
CA LEU A 84 -0.15 27.50 17.40
C LEU A 84 -0.45 28.97 17.09
N LEU A 85 -0.39 29.37 15.81
CA LEU A 85 -0.81 30.71 15.39
C LEU A 85 -2.32 30.93 15.62
N LEU A 86 -3.17 29.96 15.28
CA LEU A 86 -4.62 30.04 15.52
C LEU A 86 -4.97 30.16 17.01
N ARG A 87 -4.20 29.52 17.91
CA ARG A 87 -4.41 29.63 19.35
C ARG A 87 -4.24 31.05 19.88
N THR A 88 -3.37 31.84 19.24
CA THR A 88 -3.07 33.24 19.62
C THR A 88 -3.82 34.27 18.76
N ALA A 89 -4.45 33.85 17.66
CA ALA A 89 -5.23 34.71 16.79
C ALA A 89 -6.53 35.24 17.45
N GLU A 90 -6.98 36.40 17.00
CA GLU A 90 -8.26 37.02 17.37
C GLU A 90 -9.45 36.33 16.66
N LEU A 91 -9.56 35.01 16.84
CA LEU A 91 -10.65 34.19 16.32
C LEU A 91 -11.45 33.57 17.46
N PRO A 92 -12.76 33.33 17.28
CA PRO A 92 -13.55 32.62 18.28
C PRO A 92 -12.99 31.20 18.49
N PRO A 93 -13.04 30.62 19.70
CA PRO A 93 -12.43 29.31 19.98
C PRO A 93 -12.81 28.19 18.98
N PRO A 94 -14.08 28.05 18.54
CA PRO A 94 -14.46 27.04 17.55
C PRO A 94 -13.75 27.18 16.19
N ALA A 95 -13.21 28.36 15.85
CA ALA A 95 -12.50 28.62 14.60
C ALA A 95 -11.01 28.25 14.65
N ARG A 96 -10.45 27.93 15.83
CA ARG A 96 -9.02 27.70 16.05
C ARG A 96 -8.59 26.26 15.74
N LYS A 97 -9.01 25.76 14.58
CA LYS A 97 -8.85 24.36 14.14
C LYS A 97 -8.33 24.27 12.71
N LEU A 98 -7.66 23.15 12.42
CA LEU A 98 -7.07 22.83 11.12
C LEU A 98 -7.66 21.53 10.57
N LEU A 99 -8.19 21.58 9.35
CA LEU A 99 -8.56 20.39 8.60
C LEU A 99 -7.48 20.09 7.56
N SER A 100 -6.94 18.87 7.56
CA SER A 100 -5.91 18.46 6.62
C SER A 100 -6.39 17.29 5.75
N PHE A 101 -6.39 17.46 4.42
CA PHE A 101 -6.76 16.41 3.47
C PHE A 101 -5.55 15.61 2.97
N THR A 102 -5.77 14.33 2.68
CA THR A 102 -4.84 13.41 2.02
C THR A 102 -5.63 12.41 1.16
N ASP A 103 -5.10 12.04 -0.01
CA ASP A 103 -5.82 11.11 -0.90
C ASP A 103 -5.77 9.66 -0.44
N ASN A 104 -4.74 9.28 0.33
CA ASN A 104 -4.61 7.94 0.86
C ASN A 104 -5.09 7.84 2.30
N ARG A 105 -6.00 6.88 2.57
CA ARG A 105 -6.56 6.64 3.91
C ARG A 105 -5.49 6.21 4.93
N GLN A 106 -4.55 5.35 4.53
CA GLN A 106 -3.45 4.94 5.42
C GLN A 106 -2.44 6.07 5.69
N ASP A 107 -2.29 7.02 4.75
CA ASP A 107 -1.47 8.22 4.97
C ASP A 107 -2.08 9.14 6.02
N ALA A 108 -3.43 9.22 6.12
CA ALA A 108 -4.10 9.96 7.19
C ALA A 108 -3.75 9.38 8.57
N SER A 109 -3.77 8.05 8.67
CA SER A 109 -3.38 7.33 9.88
C SER A 109 -1.91 7.52 10.23
N LEU A 110 -1.01 7.41 9.22
CA LEU A 110 0.41 7.74 9.35
C LEU A 110 0.59 9.15 9.91
N GLN A 111 -0.05 10.13 9.29
CA GLN A 111 0.12 11.54 9.66
C GLN A 111 -0.39 11.85 11.07
N ALA A 112 -1.54 11.28 11.46
CA ALA A 112 -2.08 11.42 12.82
C ALA A 112 -1.15 10.77 13.86
N GLY A 113 -0.68 9.55 13.60
CA GLY A 113 0.28 8.86 14.48
C GLY A 113 1.61 9.60 14.60
N HIS A 114 2.15 10.04 13.47
CA HIS A 114 3.39 10.82 13.38
C HIS A 114 3.31 12.11 14.20
N LEU A 115 2.25 12.91 14.03
CA LEU A 115 2.05 14.15 14.79
C LEU A 115 1.94 13.86 16.29
N ASN A 116 1.14 12.85 16.68
CA ASN A 116 0.92 12.55 18.09
C ASN A 116 2.21 12.09 18.79
N ASP A 117 3.01 11.23 18.16
CA ASP A 117 4.32 10.82 18.70
C ASP A 117 5.30 12.01 18.74
N PHE A 118 5.30 12.87 17.72
CA PHE A 118 6.12 14.09 17.71
C PHE A 118 5.75 15.04 18.86
N VAL A 119 4.46 15.29 19.08
CA VAL A 119 3.96 16.12 20.19
C VAL A 119 4.36 15.52 21.53
N GLU A 120 4.16 14.22 21.71
CA GLU A 120 4.48 13.51 22.95
C GLU A 120 5.97 13.63 23.32
N VAL A 121 6.86 13.35 22.37
CA VAL A 121 8.31 13.42 22.58
C VAL A 121 8.79 14.86 22.75
N SER A 122 8.19 15.81 22.03
CA SER A 122 8.51 17.22 22.18
C SER A 122 8.11 17.75 23.55
N LEU A 123 6.93 17.36 24.06
CA LEU A 123 6.48 17.70 25.41
C LEU A 123 7.39 17.11 26.48
N LEU A 124 7.77 15.83 26.35
CA LEU A 124 8.70 15.18 27.28
C LEU A 124 10.05 15.90 27.33
N ARG A 125 10.63 16.21 26.16
CA ARG A 125 11.92 16.90 26.06
C ARG A 125 11.85 18.34 26.55
N ALA A 126 10.78 19.06 26.25
CA ALA A 126 10.60 20.43 26.74
C ALA A 126 10.40 20.47 28.26
N ALA A 127 9.63 19.54 28.82
CA ALA A 127 9.46 19.41 30.27
C ALA A 127 10.78 19.07 30.96
N LEU A 128 11.57 18.14 30.41
CA LEU A 128 12.92 17.86 30.92
C LEU A 128 13.82 19.09 30.83
N CYS A 129 13.85 19.79 29.70
CA CYS A 129 14.65 21.01 29.51
C CYS A 129 14.30 22.08 30.56
N ARG A 130 13.01 22.33 30.79
CA ARG A 130 12.53 23.26 31.81
C ARG A 130 12.89 22.79 33.22
N ALA A 131 12.72 21.50 33.53
CA ALA A 131 13.04 20.95 34.84
C ALA A 131 14.53 21.08 35.18
N VAL A 132 15.43 20.78 34.24
CA VAL A 132 16.88 20.95 34.47
C VAL A 132 17.29 22.41 34.54
N GLN A 133 16.64 23.32 33.80
CA GLN A 133 16.89 24.76 33.91
C GLN A 133 16.49 25.30 35.28
N GLN A 134 15.34 24.88 35.81
CA GLN A 134 14.86 25.26 37.14
C GLN A 134 15.71 24.70 38.27
N ALA A 135 16.40 23.58 38.06
CA ALA A 135 17.34 23.00 39.02
C ALA A 135 18.65 23.81 39.14
N GLY A 136 18.96 24.64 38.15
CA GLY A 136 20.18 25.47 38.13
C GLY A 136 21.48 24.65 38.02
N PRO A 137 22.62 25.19 38.48
CA PRO A 137 23.93 24.57 38.30
C PRO A 137 24.09 23.19 38.95
N ALA A 138 23.35 22.91 40.02
CA ALA A 138 23.38 21.61 40.71
C ALA A 138 22.87 20.46 39.82
N GLY A 139 22.02 20.76 38.83
CA GLY A 139 21.34 19.75 38.02
C GLY A 139 20.30 18.95 38.81
N LEU A 140 19.65 18.00 38.14
CA LEU A 140 18.69 17.08 38.77
C LEU A 140 19.34 15.74 39.11
N ALA A 141 19.05 15.25 40.31
CA ALA A 141 19.35 13.88 40.73
C ALA A 141 18.24 12.90 40.31
N HIS A 142 18.54 11.59 40.36
CA HIS A 142 17.64 10.51 39.92
C HIS A 142 16.31 10.48 40.68
N ASP A 143 16.36 10.66 42.00
CA ASP A 143 15.24 10.56 42.94
C ASP A 143 14.21 11.68 42.76
N GLU A 144 14.63 12.87 42.31
CA GLU A 144 13.74 13.99 42.02
C GLU A 144 13.38 14.14 40.53
N LEU A 145 14.05 13.41 39.63
CA LEU A 145 13.93 13.58 38.17
C LEU A 145 12.49 13.50 37.68
N THR A 146 11.79 12.38 37.96
CA THR A 146 10.44 12.15 37.42
C THR A 146 9.42 13.11 38.03
N GLN A 147 9.58 13.47 39.31
CA GLN A 147 8.73 14.43 39.98
C GLN A 147 8.87 15.84 39.40
N ARG A 148 10.11 16.30 39.16
CA ARG A 148 10.39 17.62 38.59
C ARG A 148 9.94 17.72 37.14
N VAL A 149 10.16 16.66 36.35
CA VAL A 149 9.65 16.59 34.96
C VAL A 149 8.13 16.57 34.93
N PHE A 150 7.47 15.79 35.79
CA PHE A 150 6.02 15.78 35.90
C PHE A 150 5.46 17.18 36.25
N ALA A 151 6.07 17.88 37.21
CA ALA A 151 5.69 19.24 37.57
C ALA A 151 5.92 20.24 36.42
N ALA A 152 7.04 20.13 35.70
CA ALA A 152 7.37 20.99 34.56
C ALA A 152 6.46 20.76 33.34
N LEU A 153 5.97 19.53 33.16
CA LEU A 153 5.02 19.16 32.10
C LEU A 153 3.66 19.81 32.32
N ALA A 154 3.24 19.99 33.59
CA ALA A 154 2.05 20.76 33.99
C ALA A 154 0.78 20.39 33.19
N LEU A 155 0.48 19.09 33.12
CA LEU A 155 -0.76 18.55 32.53
C LEU A 155 -1.91 18.56 33.55
N GLY A 156 -3.12 18.77 33.05
CA GLY A 156 -4.34 18.52 33.82
C GLY A 156 -4.64 17.02 33.91
N LEU A 157 -5.42 16.61 34.92
CA LEU A 157 -5.87 15.21 35.06
C LEU A 157 -6.58 14.71 33.80
N SER A 158 -7.37 15.56 33.15
CA SER A 158 -8.07 15.26 31.90
C SER A 158 -7.14 14.92 30.74
N ASP A 159 -5.85 15.27 30.78
CA ASP A 159 -4.93 15.05 29.68
C ASP A 159 -4.35 13.63 29.67
N TYR A 160 -4.24 12.99 30.86
CA TYR A 160 -3.55 11.71 31.00
C TYR A 160 -4.32 10.65 31.80
N ALA A 161 -5.27 11.01 32.65
CA ALA A 161 -6.03 10.05 33.44
C ALA A 161 -7.10 9.36 32.59
N ALA A 162 -7.26 8.05 32.79
CA ALA A 162 -8.36 7.28 32.21
C ALA A 162 -9.72 7.72 32.76
N ASN A 163 -9.78 8.09 34.04
CA ASN A 163 -10.91 8.75 34.68
C ASN A 163 -10.46 10.13 35.19
N PRO A 164 -10.88 11.24 34.54
CA PRO A 164 -10.50 12.60 34.96
C PRO A 164 -11.05 13.03 36.33
N GLU A 165 -12.06 12.34 36.85
CA GLU A 165 -12.76 12.71 38.10
C GLU A 165 -12.15 12.05 39.36
N VAL A 166 -11.03 11.35 39.22
CA VAL A 166 -10.37 10.67 40.35
C VAL A 166 -9.97 11.65 41.46
N LYS A 167 -10.25 11.26 42.71
CA LYS A 167 -9.94 12.04 43.93
C LYS A 167 -9.12 11.21 44.92
N PHE A 168 -8.50 11.89 45.89
CA PHE A 168 -7.77 11.27 47.02
C PHE A 168 -6.72 10.24 46.58
N ALA A 169 -6.73 9.03 47.14
CA ALA A 169 -5.79 7.96 46.82
C ALA A 169 -5.79 7.59 45.33
N ALA A 170 -6.95 7.56 44.67
CA ALA A 170 -7.04 7.25 43.25
C ALA A 170 -6.29 8.29 42.38
N ARG A 171 -6.32 9.57 42.79
CA ARG A 171 -5.53 10.63 42.14
C ARG A 171 -4.03 10.41 42.34
N ILE A 172 -3.60 10.10 43.56
CA ILE A 172 -2.18 9.86 43.88
C ILE A 172 -1.64 8.68 43.08
N GLU A 173 -2.40 7.57 42.98
CA GLU A 173 -1.99 6.41 42.18
C GLU A 173 -1.95 6.72 40.68
N THR A 174 -2.86 7.56 40.18
CA THR A 174 -2.87 8.00 38.78
C THR A 174 -1.67 8.90 38.45
N GLU A 175 -1.32 9.82 39.35
CA GLU A 175 -0.10 10.66 39.25
C GLU A 175 1.18 9.82 39.39
N ARG A 176 1.20 8.79 40.25
CA ARG A 176 2.31 7.84 40.35
C ARG A 176 2.48 7.05 39.04
N ALA A 177 1.39 6.51 38.48
CA ALA A 177 1.44 5.77 37.23
C ALA A 177 2.05 6.61 36.09
N LEU A 178 1.67 7.89 35.97
CA LEU A 178 2.27 8.77 34.94
C LEU A 178 3.76 9.00 35.19
N ARG A 179 4.19 9.24 36.44
CA ARG A 179 5.62 9.42 36.77
C ARG A 179 6.45 8.19 36.42
N GLU A 180 5.92 6.99 36.61
CA GLU A 180 6.60 5.74 36.24
C GLU A 180 6.78 5.62 34.72
N VAL A 181 5.75 5.96 33.94
CA VAL A 181 5.84 6.00 32.47
C VAL A 181 6.85 7.05 32.01
N LEU A 182 6.83 8.25 32.61
CA LEU A 182 7.81 9.31 32.31
C LEU A 182 9.23 8.84 32.62
N GLY A 183 9.46 8.18 33.75
CA GLY A 183 10.76 7.60 34.12
C GLY A 183 11.29 6.68 33.03
N TYR A 184 10.48 5.71 32.59
CA TYR A 184 10.85 4.85 31.46
C TYR A 184 11.19 5.62 30.19
N ARG A 185 10.33 6.56 29.77
CA ARG A 185 10.52 7.31 28.51
C ARG A 185 11.77 8.20 28.56
N LEU A 186 12.08 8.82 29.70
CA LEU A 186 13.28 9.64 29.90
C LEU A 186 14.57 8.83 29.74
N TYR A 187 14.66 7.67 30.41
CA TYR A 187 15.84 6.80 30.31
C TYR A 187 15.98 6.19 28.91
N ARG A 188 14.86 5.84 28.25
CA ARG A 188 14.86 5.37 26.87
C ARG A 188 15.35 6.45 25.88
N ASP A 189 15.01 7.73 26.09
CA ASP A 189 15.43 8.84 25.19
C ASP A 189 16.95 9.11 25.22
N LEU A 190 17.66 8.60 26.23
CA LEU A 190 19.13 8.61 26.28
C LEU A 190 19.79 7.63 25.29
N LYS A 191 19.02 6.67 24.75
CA LYS A 191 19.54 5.69 23.80
C LYS A 191 19.99 6.40 22.53
N ARG A 192 21.23 6.16 22.15
CA ARG A 192 21.83 6.82 21.00
C ARG A 192 21.35 6.25 19.67
N GLY A 193 21.05 7.14 18.70
CA GLY A 193 20.77 6.77 17.30
C GLY A 193 19.42 6.09 17.08
N TRP A 194 18.49 6.23 18.03
CA TRP A 194 17.14 5.70 17.93
C TRP A 194 16.18 6.63 17.15
N ARG A 195 16.30 7.96 17.28
CA ARG A 195 15.55 8.96 16.47
C ARG A 195 16.48 9.78 15.57
N LEU A 196 16.16 9.85 14.27
CA LEU A 196 16.99 10.51 13.24
C LEU A 196 16.43 11.90 12.86
N THR A 197 15.11 12.05 12.83
CA THR A 197 14.42 13.27 12.35
C THR A 197 14.18 14.29 13.47
N ALA A 198 14.14 13.83 14.73
CA ALA A 198 13.96 14.65 15.92
C ALA A 198 15.15 14.49 16.91
N PRO A 199 16.13 15.41 16.93
CA PRO A 199 17.34 15.28 17.75
C PRO A 199 17.01 15.39 19.24
N ASN A 200 17.68 14.62 20.09
CA ASN A 200 17.46 14.68 21.53
C ASN A 200 18.10 15.94 22.17
N LEU A 201 17.88 16.14 23.47
CA LEU A 201 18.37 17.32 24.17
C LEU A 201 19.90 17.41 24.23
N GLU A 202 20.62 16.28 24.24
CA GLU A 202 22.09 16.31 24.17
C GLU A 202 22.55 16.76 22.78
N GLN A 203 21.92 16.27 21.70
CA GLN A 203 22.24 16.64 20.32
C GLN A 203 21.96 18.11 20.01
N THR A 204 20.94 18.70 20.64
CA THR A 204 20.64 20.14 20.56
C THR A 204 21.48 20.99 21.51
N GLY A 205 22.36 20.38 22.31
CA GLY A 205 23.21 21.07 23.27
C GLY A 205 22.43 21.70 24.42
N LEU A 206 21.23 21.20 24.75
CA LEU A 206 20.37 21.67 25.84
C LEU A 206 20.53 20.87 27.13
N LEU A 207 21.10 19.67 27.04
CA LEU A 207 21.29 18.75 28.17
C LEU A 207 22.72 18.19 28.17
N ARG A 208 23.29 18.04 29.37
CA ARG A 208 24.50 17.25 29.62
C ARG A 208 24.26 16.33 30.81
N ILE A 209 24.67 15.07 30.70
CA ILE A 209 24.73 14.17 31.85
C ILE A 209 26.11 14.28 32.50
N GLY A 210 26.13 14.61 33.78
CA GLY A 210 27.29 14.51 34.67
C GLY A 210 27.20 13.28 35.55
N TYR A 211 28.30 12.97 36.23
CA TYR A 211 28.39 11.85 37.18
C TYR A 211 28.91 12.38 38.51
N GLN A 212 28.15 12.11 39.58
CA GLN A 212 28.53 12.46 40.94
C GLN A 212 29.85 11.79 41.32
N SER A 213 30.72 12.51 42.04
CA SER A 213 32.02 12.02 42.50
C SER A 213 33.06 11.73 41.41
N LEU A 214 32.76 11.98 40.11
CA LEU A 214 33.72 11.71 39.03
C LEU A 214 34.96 12.60 39.12
N ARG A 215 34.76 13.88 39.44
CA ARG A 215 35.87 14.84 39.55
C ARG A 215 36.75 14.51 40.74
N GLU A 216 36.15 14.20 41.88
CA GLU A 216 36.80 13.77 43.10
C GLU A 216 37.61 12.48 42.87
N LEU A 217 37.01 11.48 42.21
CA LEU A 217 37.70 10.25 41.81
C LEU A 217 38.93 10.56 40.95
N CYS A 218 38.80 11.42 39.94
CA CYS A 218 39.89 11.74 39.03
C CYS A 218 41.04 12.54 39.68
N GLN A 219 40.76 13.23 40.79
CA GLN A 219 41.74 13.96 41.62
C GLN A 219 42.41 13.07 42.69
N ALA A 220 41.78 11.96 43.08
CA ALA A 220 42.32 11.03 44.05
C ALA A 220 43.49 10.22 43.46
N GLU A 221 44.71 10.77 43.49
CA GLU A 221 45.91 10.14 42.90
C GLU A 221 46.16 8.70 43.39
N ASP A 222 45.86 8.41 44.66
CA ASP A 222 46.04 7.08 45.23
C ASP A 222 45.23 5.99 44.51
N GLU A 223 44.04 6.36 43.99
CA GLU A 223 43.19 5.46 43.20
C GLU A 223 43.77 5.14 41.82
N TRP A 224 44.58 6.03 41.25
CA TRP A 224 45.13 5.89 39.90
C TRP A 224 46.56 5.35 39.87
N ARG A 225 47.34 5.53 40.94
CA ARG A 225 48.74 5.06 41.05
C ARG A 225 48.93 3.57 40.79
N GLN A 226 47.95 2.74 41.20
CA GLN A 226 48.02 1.29 41.05
C GLN A 226 47.42 0.77 39.73
N ARG A 227 46.88 1.67 38.89
CA ARG A 227 46.29 1.32 37.59
C ARG A 227 47.33 1.45 36.47
N HIS A 228 46.94 1.13 35.25
CA HIS A 228 47.81 1.18 34.08
C HIS A 228 48.61 2.50 33.99
N PRO A 229 49.92 2.48 33.66
CA PRO A 229 50.78 3.67 33.66
C PRO A 229 50.24 4.86 32.84
N ALA A 230 49.54 4.58 31.74
CA ALA A 230 48.90 5.61 30.92
C ALA A 230 47.77 6.37 31.65
N LEU A 231 47.08 5.75 32.60
CA LEU A 231 46.07 6.39 33.45
C LEU A 231 46.72 7.08 34.66
N ALA A 232 47.77 6.47 35.23
CA ALA A 232 48.53 7.05 36.33
C ALA A 232 49.24 8.35 35.92
N ALA A 233 49.82 8.41 34.72
CA ALA A 233 50.48 9.61 34.20
C ALA A 233 49.51 10.68 33.66
N ALA A 234 48.24 10.34 33.43
CA ALA A 234 47.25 11.26 32.91
C ALA A 234 46.87 12.34 33.95
N SER A 235 46.64 13.57 33.49
CA SER A 235 46.11 14.63 34.36
C SER A 235 44.69 14.31 34.86
N PRO A 236 44.25 14.87 35.99
CA PRO A 236 42.87 14.71 36.46
C PRO A 236 41.81 15.06 35.40
N GLN A 237 42.06 16.09 34.58
CA GLN A 237 41.18 16.50 33.49
C GLN A 237 41.13 15.46 32.35
N THR A 238 42.27 14.85 32.00
CA THR A 238 42.31 13.76 31.02
C THR A 238 41.57 12.53 31.54
N ARG A 239 41.77 12.16 32.81
CA ARG A 239 41.04 11.06 33.47
C ARG A 239 39.53 11.31 33.47
N GLU A 240 39.09 12.51 33.86
CA GLU A 240 37.67 12.91 33.87
C GLU A 240 37.05 12.78 32.48
N ARG A 241 37.74 13.26 31.44
CA ARG A 241 37.28 13.17 30.05
C ARG A 241 37.15 11.71 29.58
N VAL A 242 38.13 10.86 29.87
CA VAL A 242 38.14 9.46 29.40
C VAL A 242 37.17 8.59 30.18
N ALA A 243 37.14 8.71 31.50
CA ALA A 243 36.24 7.96 32.38
C ALA A 243 34.78 8.40 32.21
N GLY A 244 34.53 9.71 32.09
CA GLY A 244 33.21 10.24 31.76
C GLY A 244 32.69 9.75 30.42
N LEU A 245 33.55 9.73 29.39
CA LEU A 245 33.18 9.17 28.09
C LEU A 245 32.87 7.67 28.16
N LEU A 246 33.57 6.89 28.98
CA LEU A 246 33.24 5.48 29.17
C LEU A 246 31.85 5.31 29.79
N ALA A 247 31.53 6.10 30.82
CA ALA A 247 30.21 6.10 31.44
C ALA A 247 29.11 6.52 30.45
N ASP A 248 29.38 7.50 29.57
CA ASP A 248 28.49 7.88 28.48
C ASP A 248 28.28 6.75 27.47
N VAL A 249 29.32 6.00 27.13
CA VAL A 249 29.24 4.84 26.24
C VAL A 249 28.32 3.76 26.80
N LEU A 250 28.42 3.48 28.10
CA LEU A 250 27.51 2.56 28.79
C LEU A 250 26.06 3.07 28.70
N ARG A 251 25.84 4.35 29.08
CA ARG A 251 24.53 5.01 29.09
C ARG A 251 23.87 5.04 27.71
N TRP A 252 24.60 5.40 26.65
CA TRP A 252 24.10 5.46 25.26
C TRP A 252 23.59 4.11 24.74
N ASN A 253 24.04 3.00 25.32
CA ASN A 253 23.61 1.65 24.99
C ASN A 253 22.58 1.09 25.99
N LEU A 254 22.02 1.93 26.89
CA LEU A 254 21.11 1.55 27.96
C LEU A 254 21.72 0.55 28.97
N ALA A 255 23.05 0.53 29.13
CA ALA A 255 23.69 -0.20 30.21
C ALA A 255 23.61 0.62 31.51
N ILE A 256 22.39 0.79 32.01
CA ILE A 256 22.03 1.63 33.15
C ILE A 256 21.31 0.75 34.18
N GLY A 257 21.78 0.76 35.42
CA GLY A 257 21.11 0.16 36.56
C GLY A 257 19.98 1.07 37.01
N VAL A 258 18.76 0.76 36.56
CA VAL A 258 17.55 1.49 36.95
C VAL A 258 16.33 0.60 36.77
N ASN A 259 15.42 0.64 37.76
CA ASN A 259 14.22 -0.21 37.77
C ASN A 259 13.36 0.00 36.52
N TYR A 260 13.31 1.22 35.96
CA TYR A 260 12.57 1.53 34.72
C TYR A 260 12.94 0.65 33.51
N LEU A 261 14.15 0.07 33.49
CA LEU A 261 14.65 -0.76 32.40
C LEU A 261 14.65 -2.26 32.73
N GLU A 262 14.09 -2.66 33.86
CA GLU A 262 13.99 -4.06 34.31
C GLU A 262 12.65 -4.67 33.92
N SER A 263 12.65 -5.93 33.49
CA SER A 263 11.47 -6.59 32.94
C SER A 263 10.32 -6.71 33.93
N GLU A 264 10.60 -7.09 35.19
CA GLU A 264 9.57 -7.25 36.22
C GLU A 264 8.89 -5.91 36.56
N HIS A 265 9.69 -4.85 36.70
CA HIS A 265 9.16 -3.51 36.96
C HIS A 265 8.36 -2.99 35.78
N GLN A 266 8.83 -3.20 34.55
CA GLN A 266 8.14 -2.79 33.33
C GLN A 266 6.77 -3.43 33.17
N GLU A 267 6.61 -4.71 33.48
CA GLU A 267 5.30 -5.37 33.47
C GLU A 267 4.35 -4.76 34.50
N ARG A 268 4.86 -4.39 35.70
CA ARG A 268 4.07 -3.64 36.69
C ARG A 268 3.66 -2.26 36.18
N ILE A 269 4.58 -1.49 35.57
CA ILE A 269 4.24 -0.17 35.02
C ILE A 269 3.18 -0.32 33.92
N LYS A 270 3.31 -1.29 33.01
CA LYS A 270 2.31 -1.55 31.96
C LYS A 270 0.91 -1.80 32.53
N GLN A 271 0.81 -2.64 33.57
CA GLN A 271 -0.47 -2.94 34.23
C GLN A 271 -1.07 -1.71 34.93
N GLN A 272 -0.25 -0.90 35.60
CA GLN A 272 -0.70 0.32 36.24
C GLN A 272 -1.13 1.37 35.22
N ALA A 273 -0.33 1.56 34.17
CA ALA A 273 -0.60 2.51 33.10
C ALA A 273 -1.92 2.18 32.39
N SER A 274 -2.15 0.92 32.01
CA SER A 274 -3.38 0.51 31.33
C SER A 274 -4.65 0.68 32.18
N ARG A 275 -4.51 0.64 33.51
CA ARG A 275 -5.62 0.85 34.45
C ARG A 275 -5.91 2.34 34.70
N HIS A 276 -4.87 3.17 34.82
CA HIS A 276 -4.99 4.54 35.32
C HIS A 276 -4.85 5.62 34.27
N LEU A 277 -4.19 5.33 33.14
CA LEU A 277 -3.81 6.30 32.14
C LEU A 277 -4.55 6.05 30.82
N LYS A 278 -4.81 7.13 30.09
CA LYS A 278 -5.26 7.06 28.69
C LYS A 278 -4.11 7.31 27.73
N ASN A 279 -4.33 7.01 26.46
CA ASN A 279 -3.37 7.34 25.41
C ASN A 279 -3.21 8.87 25.27
N PRO A 280 -2.01 9.34 24.90
CA PRO A 280 -0.81 8.57 24.54
C PRO A 280 0.07 8.15 25.73
N TRP A 281 -0.33 8.46 26.97
CA TRP A 281 0.45 8.25 28.20
C TRP A 281 0.39 6.83 28.77
N SER A 282 -0.41 5.94 28.19
CA SER A 282 -0.37 4.50 28.45
C SER A 282 0.53 3.77 27.43
N PHE A 283 0.95 2.55 27.78
CA PHE A 283 1.58 1.60 26.86
C PHE A 283 0.52 0.82 26.08
N ALA A 284 0.85 0.39 24.86
CA ALA A 284 0.05 -0.62 24.17
C ALA A 284 0.31 -2.02 24.78
N GLU A 285 -0.69 -2.92 24.78
CA GLU A 285 -0.57 -4.25 25.42
C GLU A 285 0.56 -5.13 24.86
N ASP A 286 0.90 -4.96 23.58
CA ASP A 286 1.93 -5.70 22.85
C ASP A 286 3.21 -4.87 22.67
N GLU A 287 3.29 -3.69 23.29
CA GLU A 287 4.45 -2.83 23.19
C GLU A 287 5.67 -3.53 23.81
N THR A 288 6.70 -3.71 22.99
CA THR A 288 7.99 -4.24 23.43
C THR A 288 8.83 -3.11 23.99
N LEU A 289 9.05 -3.13 25.30
CA LEU A 289 9.84 -2.10 25.97
C LEU A 289 11.33 -2.45 25.88
N ALA A 290 12.16 -1.43 25.67
CA ALA A 290 13.61 -1.56 25.79
C ALA A 290 14.03 -1.93 27.22
N TYR A 291 14.95 -2.87 27.36
CA TYR A 291 15.50 -3.34 28.64
C TYR A 291 16.92 -2.83 28.87
N ALA A 292 17.37 -2.89 30.12
CA ALA A 292 18.74 -2.56 30.50
C ALA A 292 19.70 -3.59 29.89
N THR A 293 20.63 -3.11 29.09
CA THR A 293 21.72 -3.96 28.59
C THR A 293 22.78 -4.14 29.67
N VAL A 294 23.71 -5.07 29.48
CA VAL A 294 24.92 -5.15 30.29
C VAL A 294 26.15 -4.91 29.42
N ALA A 295 27.21 -4.37 30.02
CA ALA A 295 28.49 -4.23 29.35
C ALA A 295 29.50 -5.26 29.86
N PHE A 296 30.21 -5.90 28.95
CA PHE A 296 31.32 -6.80 29.26
C PHE A 296 32.64 -6.19 28.78
N ALA A 297 33.66 -6.20 29.64
CA ALA A 297 35.00 -5.73 29.33
C ALA A 297 35.78 -6.76 28.50
N ARG A 298 35.25 -7.19 27.35
CA ARG A 298 35.88 -8.18 26.48
C ARG A 298 35.43 -8.06 25.03
N SER A 299 36.05 -8.86 24.16
CA SER A 299 35.53 -9.09 22.81
C SER A 299 34.29 -9.99 22.84
N ARG A 300 33.35 -9.74 21.92
CA ARG A 300 32.16 -10.58 21.77
C ARG A 300 32.55 -12.01 21.35
N PRO A 301 32.15 -13.05 22.09
CA PRO A 301 32.37 -14.44 21.70
C PRO A 301 31.67 -14.79 20.38
N PRO A 302 32.21 -15.73 19.58
CA PRO A 302 31.51 -16.30 18.43
C PRO A 302 30.19 -16.96 18.87
N GLY A 303 29.11 -16.73 18.13
CA GLY A 303 27.80 -17.35 18.39
C GLY A 303 26.89 -16.61 19.37
N GLU A 304 27.41 -15.72 20.23
CA GLU A 304 26.55 -14.90 21.10
C GLU A 304 25.76 -13.87 20.29
N GLN A 305 24.43 -13.98 20.29
CA GLN A 305 23.48 -13.02 19.74
C GLN A 305 22.84 -12.19 20.87
N GLY A 306 22.56 -10.90 20.66
CA GLY A 306 22.09 -10.01 21.73
C GLY A 306 22.45 -8.54 21.58
N LEU A 307 21.79 -7.72 22.40
CA LEU A 307 21.91 -6.25 22.51
C LEU A 307 22.99 -5.79 23.49
N ASP A 308 23.62 -6.71 24.21
CA ASP A 308 24.66 -6.40 25.19
C ASP A 308 25.88 -5.71 24.57
N LEU A 309 26.52 -4.87 25.37
CA LEU A 309 27.66 -4.07 24.97
C LEU A 309 28.97 -4.82 25.27
N TYR A 310 29.88 -4.86 24.30
CA TYR A 310 31.18 -5.50 24.44
C TYR A 310 32.27 -4.46 24.26
N LEU A 311 32.92 -4.07 25.36
CA LEU A 311 34.00 -3.11 25.42
C LEU A 311 35.33 -3.79 25.08
N SER A 312 35.63 -3.85 23.78
CA SER A 312 36.86 -4.49 23.28
C SER A 312 37.92 -3.47 22.83
N PRO A 313 39.21 -3.85 22.81
CA PRO A 313 40.31 -3.02 22.29
C PRO A 313 40.14 -2.60 20.83
N ARG A 314 39.41 -3.41 20.05
CA ARG A 314 39.09 -3.15 18.64
C ARG A 314 37.75 -2.41 18.44
N GLY A 315 36.97 -2.24 19.50
CA GLY A 315 35.71 -1.51 19.52
C GLY A 315 35.87 0.00 19.30
N LEU A 316 34.77 0.76 19.32
CA LEU A 316 34.83 2.23 19.16
C LEU A 316 35.63 2.89 20.28
N PHE A 317 35.33 2.56 21.54
CA PHE A 317 36.03 3.10 22.70
C PHE A 317 37.51 2.66 22.75
N GLY A 318 37.81 1.39 22.49
CA GLY A 318 39.20 0.91 22.40
C GLY A 318 40.01 1.60 21.30
N ARG A 319 39.40 1.86 20.12
CA ARG A 319 40.04 2.65 19.06
C ARG A 319 40.23 4.11 19.45
N TYR A 320 39.31 4.69 20.22
CA TYR A 320 39.46 6.03 20.77
C TYR A 320 40.65 6.11 21.73
N LEU A 321 40.80 5.19 22.68
CA LEU A 321 41.94 5.16 23.61
C LEU A 321 43.30 5.12 22.91
N ARG A 322 43.37 4.45 21.75
CA ARG A 322 44.61 4.34 20.95
C ARG A 322 44.97 5.58 20.14
N GLN A 323 44.13 6.62 20.16
CA GLN A 323 44.44 7.90 19.51
C GLN A 323 45.35 8.72 20.42
N ALA A 324 46.40 9.33 19.86
CA ALA A 324 47.35 10.14 20.62
C ALA A 324 46.68 11.29 21.41
N LYS A 325 45.56 11.83 20.91
CA LYS A 325 44.80 12.91 21.57
C LYS A 325 44.03 12.47 22.82
N SER A 326 43.81 11.17 23.02
CA SER A 326 42.94 10.65 24.08
C SER A 326 43.65 10.59 25.44
N LEU A 327 44.93 10.19 25.42
CA LEU A 327 45.84 10.15 26.58
C LEU A 327 47.17 10.83 26.18
N PRO A 328 47.18 12.16 25.99
CA PRO A 328 48.34 12.87 25.44
C PRO A 328 49.59 12.82 26.32
N GLU A 329 49.42 12.57 27.62
CA GLU A 329 50.51 12.50 28.60
C GLU A 329 51.29 11.17 28.54
N PHE A 330 50.79 10.17 27.82
CA PHE A 330 51.46 8.88 27.66
C PHE A 330 52.29 8.82 26.38
N ALA A 331 53.61 8.66 26.52
CA ALA A 331 54.53 8.53 25.39
C ALA A 331 54.55 7.08 24.85
N GLY A 332 53.86 6.83 23.73
CA GLY A 332 53.91 5.55 23.02
C GLY A 332 52.58 5.11 22.40
N ARG A 333 52.60 4.05 21.58
CA ARG A 333 51.37 3.41 21.08
C ARG A 333 50.92 2.34 22.06
N LEU A 334 49.65 2.41 22.47
CA LEU A 334 49.04 1.36 23.29
C LEU A 334 48.82 0.06 22.48
N PRO A 335 49.44 -1.07 22.89
CA PRO A 335 49.08 -2.44 22.50
C PRO A 335 47.62 -2.75 22.80
N LEU A 336 47.09 -3.84 22.21
CA LEU A 336 45.69 -4.21 22.42
C LEU A 336 45.42 -4.69 23.85
N ASP A 337 46.39 -5.38 24.47
CA ASP A 337 46.26 -5.91 25.84
C ASP A 337 46.28 -4.76 26.86
N ASP A 338 47.15 -3.77 26.69
CA ASP A 338 47.16 -2.53 27.49
C ASP A 338 45.82 -1.78 27.39
N VAL A 339 45.23 -1.70 26.19
CA VAL A 339 43.90 -1.08 26.02
C VAL A 339 42.82 -1.87 26.75
N GLN A 340 42.90 -3.21 26.73
CA GLN A 340 41.98 -4.06 27.49
C GLN A 340 42.13 -3.82 29.00
N GLN A 341 43.37 -3.73 29.48
CA GLN A 341 43.67 -3.42 30.88
C GLN A 341 43.15 -2.04 31.27
N ILE A 342 43.39 -1.01 30.45
CA ILE A 342 42.88 0.35 30.67
C ILE A 342 41.34 0.36 30.77
N ILE A 343 40.63 -0.38 29.91
CA ILE A 343 39.17 -0.49 29.98
C ILE A 343 38.74 -1.10 31.32
N SER A 344 39.37 -2.19 31.74
CA SER A 344 39.08 -2.85 33.02
C SER A 344 39.39 -1.94 34.20
N ASP A 345 40.53 -1.24 34.18
CA ASP A 345 40.97 -0.31 35.21
C ASP A 345 40.01 0.89 35.35
N LEU A 346 39.53 1.42 34.23
CA LEU A 346 38.51 2.48 34.22
C LEU A 346 37.17 2.01 34.80
N LEU A 347 36.74 0.78 34.51
CA LEU A 347 35.51 0.23 35.09
C LEU A 347 35.65 0.02 36.60
N SER A 348 36.78 -0.54 37.04
CA SER A 348 37.11 -0.69 38.46
C SER A 348 37.16 0.67 39.18
N ALA A 349 37.72 1.70 38.52
CA ALA A 349 37.71 3.08 39.03
C ALA A 349 36.32 3.62 39.28
N LEU A 350 35.45 3.48 38.27
CA LEU A 350 34.10 3.98 38.33
C LEU A 350 33.25 3.22 39.36
N ILE A 351 33.60 1.96 39.67
CA ILE A 351 32.99 1.21 40.79
C ILE A 351 33.34 1.82 42.13
N VAL A 352 34.60 2.20 42.38
CA VAL A 352 35.01 2.83 43.65
C VAL A 352 34.20 4.11 43.93
N ALA A 353 33.92 4.90 42.88
CA ALA A 353 33.12 6.11 43.01
C ALA A 353 31.59 5.87 43.01
N GLY A 354 31.12 4.63 42.89
CA GLY A 354 29.70 4.29 42.80
C GLY A 354 29.02 4.73 41.50
N ILE A 355 29.78 5.08 40.47
CA ILE A 355 29.27 5.51 39.15
C ILE A 355 28.86 4.29 38.31
N VAL A 356 29.60 3.20 38.44
CA VAL A 356 29.35 1.93 37.76
C VAL A 356 29.17 0.84 38.81
N GLU A 357 28.29 -0.12 38.52
CA GLU A 357 28.06 -1.30 39.34
C GLU A 357 28.44 -2.55 38.56
N ASN A 358 29.02 -3.52 39.26
CA ASN A 358 29.18 -4.87 38.75
C ASN A 358 27.95 -5.69 39.13
N VAL A 359 27.08 -5.93 38.15
CA VAL A 359 25.80 -6.64 38.34
C VAL A 359 25.94 -8.16 38.17
N GLY A 360 27.12 -8.65 37.78
CA GLY A 360 27.35 -10.05 37.46
C GLY A 360 26.56 -10.52 36.23
N GLY A 361 27.15 -11.40 35.43
CA GLY A 361 26.43 -11.98 34.29
C GLY A 361 27.20 -13.11 33.64
N ARG A 362 26.55 -14.27 33.45
CA ARG A 362 27.13 -15.45 32.77
C ARG A 362 28.46 -15.95 33.40
N GLY A 363 28.61 -15.79 34.71
CA GLY A 363 29.82 -16.20 35.44
C GLY A 363 31.00 -15.22 35.34
N GLU A 364 30.81 -14.04 34.74
CA GLU A 364 31.84 -13.01 34.56
C GLU A 364 31.37 -11.63 35.06
N PRO A 365 32.29 -10.67 35.31
CA PRO A 365 31.95 -9.28 35.61
C PRO A 365 31.15 -8.62 34.48
N ALA A 366 30.02 -8.01 34.83
CA ALA A 366 29.13 -7.31 33.92
C ALA A 366 28.78 -5.95 34.51
N TYR A 367 28.84 -4.90 33.70
CA TYR A 367 28.84 -3.52 34.19
C TYR A 367 27.62 -2.74 33.73
N ARG A 368 27.07 -1.91 34.62
CA ARG A 368 26.02 -0.92 34.35
C ARG A 368 26.33 0.40 35.06
N VAL A 369 25.92 1.53 34.49
CA VAL A 369 25.98 2.83 35.17
C VAL A 369 24.89 2.90 36.23
N ASN A 370 25.24 3.28 37.45
CA ASN A 370 24.24 3.53 38.49
C ASN A 370 23.47 4.81 38.18
N ALA A 371 22.15 4.72 38.02
CA ALA A 371 21.31 5.88 37.76
C ALA A 371 21.37 6.94 38.87
N ALA A 372 21.58 6.55 40.14
CA ALA A 372 21.71 7.47 41.26
C ALA A 372 22.96 8.37 41.19
N ALA A 373 24.01 7.91 40.51
CA ALA A 373 25.22 8.69 40.28
C ALA A 373 25.05 9.71 39.14
N MET A 374 23.99 9.62 38.31
CA MET A 374 23.77 10.55 37.21
C MET A 374 23.28 11.92 37.72
N ARG A 375 23.73 12.99 37.06
CA ARG A 375 23.25 14.37 37.25
C ARG A 375 22.87 15.00 35.93
N TRP A 376 21.66 15.52 35.83
CA TRP A 376 21.12 16.08 34.59
C TRP A 376 21.28 17.61 34.62
N HIS A 377 22.17 18.15 33.80
CA HIS A 377 22.49 19.58 33.76
C HIS A 377 21.95 20.26 32.51
N ALA A 378 21.41 21.46 32.69
CA ALA A 378 21.03 22.33 31.58
C ALA A 378 22.27 22.88 30.86
N LEU A 379 22.16 23.02 29.54
CA LEU A 379 23.12 23.71 28.69
C LEU A 379 22.45 24.82 27.86
N ASP A 380 23.26 25.71 27.30
CA ASP A 380 22.80 26.91 26.59
C ASP A 380 22.50 26.68 25.09
N GLY A 381 22.75 25.48 24.54
CA GLY A 381 22.52 25.18 23.13
C GLY A 381 23.44 25.94 22.18
N SER A 382 24.59 26.44 22.66
CA SER A 382 25.58 27.15 21.84
C SER A 382 26.50 26.22 21.05
N ARG A 383 26.69 24.98 21.54
CA ARG A 383 27.60 23.99 20.95
C ARG A 383 26.88 22.69 20.63
N ALA A 384 27.03 22.23 19.39
CA ALA A 384 26.50 20.93 18.99
C ALA A 384 27.26 19.82 19.69
N PHE A 385 26.55 18.75 20.04
CA PHE A 385 27.18 17.54 20.53
C PHE A 385 28.10 16.94 19.46
N VAL A 386 29.37 16.76 19.80
CA VAL A 386 30.36 16.10 18.95
C VAL A 386 30.68 14.75 19.58
N ASP A 387 30.43 13.66 18.84
CA ASP A 387 30.82 12.33 19.30
C ASP A 387 32.34 12.12 19.15
N PRO A 388 33.10 12.04 20.26
CA PRO A 388 34.55 11.86 20.19
C PRO A 388 34.95 10.47 19.67
N LEU A 389 34.06 9.48 19.70
CA LEU A 389 34.35 8.12 19.24
C LEU A 389 34.35 7.96 17.73
N ARG A 390 33.65 8.84 17.02
CA ARG A 390 33.49 8.77 15.56
C ARG A 390 34.13 9.95 14.83
N THR A 391 34.36 11.06 15.51
CA THR A 391 34.88 12.29 14.88
C THR A 391 36.42 12.29 14.87
N VAL A 392 37.00 12.20 13.68
CA VAL A 392 38.45 12.05 13.51
C VAL A 392 39.15 13.42 13.42
N VAL A 393 38.52 14.41 12.79
CA VAL A 393 39.04 15.78 12.58
C VAL A 393 38.23 16.77 13.43
N SER A 394 38.87 17.46 14.37
CA SER A 394 38.20 18.22 15.46
C SER A 394 37.97 19.71 15.19
N GLU A 395 38.47 20.26 14.07
CA GLU A 395 38.53 21.72 13.89
C GLU A 395 37.24 22.36 13.36
N ARG A 396 36.28 21.56 12.87
CA ARG A 396 35.02 22.10 12.32
C ARG A 396 33.90 22.03 13.36
N THR A 397 33.57 23.19 13.95
CA THR A 397 32.38 23.34 14.79
C THR A 397 31.12 23.17 13.95
N ARG A 398 30.25 22.23 14.33
CA ARG A 398 28.93 22.07 13.71
C ARG A 398 27.95 23.08 14.31
N PRO A 399 27.14 23.75 13.49
CA PRO A 399 26.04 24.54 14.03
C PRO A 399 25.03 23.61 14.73
N VAL A 400 24.54 24.05 15.89
CA VAL A 400 23.38 23.44 16.54
C VAL A 400 22.16 23.64 15.65
N ASN A 401 21.26 22.67 15.60
CA ASN A 401 19.97 22.86 14.95
C ASN A 401 19.17 23.92 15.73
N ALA A 402 19.17 25.16 15.22
CA ALA A 402 18.53 26.30 15.88
C ALA A 402 17.02 26.09 16.06
N PHE A 403 16.35 25.51 15.06
CA PHE A 403 14.93 25.21 15.13
C PHE A 403 14.59 24.33 16.34
N PHE A 404 15.21 23.16 16.49
CA PHE A 404 14.91 22.25 17.61
C PHE A 404 15.38 22.81 18.96
N ARG A 405 16.50 23.53 18.99
CA ARG A 405 16.98 24.20 20.21
C ARG A 405 15.93 25.20 20.71
N ASP A 406 15.42 26.04 19.83
CA ASP A 406 14.47 27.09 20.19
C ASP A 406 13.09 26.47 20.46
N PHE A 407 12.65 25.54 19.63
CA PHE A 407 11.40 24.81 19.78
C PHE A 407 11.29 24.07 21.13
N TYR A 408 12.30 23.32 21.57
CA TYR A 408 12.26 22.64 22.88
C TYR A 408 12.31 23.60 24.08
N ARG A 409 12.83 24.82 23.89
CA ARG A 409 12.89 25.84 24.95
C ARG A 409 11.59 26.61 25.12
N THR A 410 10.95 26.97 24.02
CA THR A 410 9.86 27.95 24.02
C THR A 410 8.54 27.32 23.60
N ALA A 411 8.44 26.82 22.37
CA ALA A 411 7.17 26.46 21.75
C ALA A 411 6.63 25.07 22.12
N ALA A 412 7.50 24.10 22.42
CA ALA A 412 7.06 22.71 22.59
C ALA A 412 6.08 22.49 23.77
N LEU A 413 6.16 23.29 24.83
CA LEU A 413 5.17 23.25 25.94
C LEU A 413 3.81 23.86 25.56
N GLU A 414 3.72 24.62 24.48
CA GLU A 414 2.45 25.15 23.95
C GLU A 414 1.65 24.06 23.22
N LEU A 415 2.27 22.91 22.93
CA LEU A 415 1.62 21.75 22.31
C LEU A 415 0.70 20.98 23.26
N ARG A 416 0.60 21.38 24.53
CA ARG A 416 -0.30 20.74 25.50
C ARG A 416 -1.75 20.76 24.97
N GLY A 417 -2.42 19.62 25.11
CA GLY A 417 -3.77 19.40 24.60
C GLY A 417 -3.90 19.37 23.08
N ILE A 418 -2.79 19.39 22.31
CA ILE A 418 -2.83 19.13 20.87
C ILE A 418 -2.78 17.63 20.65
N ALA A 419 -3.78 17.12 19.95
CA ALA A 419 -3.81 15.78 19.39
C ALA A 419 -4.40 15.86 17.98
N ALA A 420 -4.07 14.86 17.16
CA ALA A 420 -4.71 14.66 15.88
C ALA A 420 -5.29 13.26 15.77
N HIS A 421 -6.38 13.14 15.02
CA HIS A 421 -6.96 11.85 14.66
C HIS A 421 -7.16 11.77 13.15
N GLU A 422 -7.22 10.54 12.65
CA GLU A 422 -7.64 10.31 11.28
C GLU A 422 -9.16 10.38 11.15
N HIS A 423 -9.64 10.78 9.99
CA HIS A 423 -11.04 10.72 9.61
C HIS A 423 -11.13 10.10 8.22
N THR A 424 -11.30 8.78 8.18
CA THR A 424 -11.32 8.01 6.94
C THR A 424 -12.46 7.02 6.98
N ALA A 425 -12.86 6.49 5.82
CA ALA A 425 -13.90 5.47 5.76
C ALA A 425 -13.51 4.15 6.48
N GLN A 426 -12.26 4.04 6.96
CA GLN A 426 -11.78 2.91 7.75
C GLN A 426 -12.15 3.02 9.24
N VAL A 427 -12.51 4.23 9.70
CA VAL A 427 -12.84 4.50 11.09
C VAL A 427 -14.34 4.23 11.30
N PRO A 428 -14.73 3.53 12.39
CA PRO A 428 -16.13 3.32 12.73
C PRO A 428 -16.91 4.63 12.76
N ALA A 429 -18.16 4.63 12.27
CA ALA A 429 -18.90 5.89 12.10
C ALA A 429 -19.22 6.59 13.43
N GLU A 430 -19.49 5.85 14.51
CA GLU A 430 -19.68 6.44 15.85
C GLU A 430 -18.45 7.25 16.29
N VAL A 431 -17.25 6.69 16.04
CA VAL A 431 -15.98 7.37 16.33
C VAL A 431 -15.78 8.58 15.41
N ARG A 432 -16.17 8.49 14.13
CA ARG A 432 -16.16 9.64 13.21
C ARG A 432 -17.09 10.76 13.68
N GLN A 433 -18.33 10.46 14.05
CA GLN A 433 -19.30 11.43 14.58
C GLN A 433 -18.80 12.10 15.85
N LEU A 434 -18.18 11.33 16.77
CA LEU A 434 -17.55 11.88 17.95
C LEU A 434 -16.41 12.85 17.59
N ARG A 435 -15.54 12.47 16.65
CA ARG A 435 -14.44 13.32 16.16
C ARG A 435 -14.97 14.56 15.45
N GLU A 436 -16.02 14.45 14.66
CA GLU A 436 -16.69 15.58 14.01
C GLU A 436 -17.23 16.57 15.05
N ALA A 437 -17.87 16.09 16.13
CA ALA A 437 -18.34 16.93 17.22
C ALA A 437 -17.19 17.62 17.97
N GLN A 438 -16.15 16.86 18.34
CA GLN A 438 -14.95 17.40 18.99
C GLN A 438 -14.22 18.42 18.10
N PHE A 439 -14.14 18.16 16.80
CA PHE A 439 -13.55 19.06 15.82
C PHE A 439 -14.40 20.32 15.66
N ARG A 440 -15.73 20.20 15.57
CA ARG A 440 -16.64 21.35 15.49
C ARG A 440 -16.43 22.31 16.66
N ASN A 441 -16.25 21.78 17.88
CA ASN A 441 -16.02 22.55 19.10
C ASN A 441 -14.55 22.97 19.32
N SER A 442 -13.63 22.63 18.40
CA SER A 442 -12.18 22.86 18.54
C SER A 442 -11.53 22.16 19.76
N GLU A 443 -12.17 21.14 20.32
CA GLU A 443 -11.58 20.22 21.31
C GLU A 443 -10.54 19.30 20.65
N LEU A 444 -10.78 18.95 19.38
CA LEU A 444 -9.81 18.32 18.49
C LEU A 444 -9.30 19.37 17.50
N PRO A 445 -8.11 19.96 17.72
CA PRO A 445 -7.64 21.08 16.91
C PRO A 445 -7.15 20.69 15.51
N ILE A 446 -6.85 19.40 15.29
CA ILE A 446 -6.30 18.90 14.02
C ILE A 446 -7.02 17.62 13.63
N LEU A 447 -7.53 17.57 12.40
CA LEU A 447 -8.12 16.37 11.83
C LEU A 447 -7.47 16.05 10.48
N TYR A 448 -6.87 14.86 10.36
CA TYR A 448 -6.33 14.36 9.09
C TYR A 448 -7.37 13.50 8.40
N CYS A 449 -7.89 13.91 7.26
CA CYS A 449 -9.02 13.27 6.63
C CYS A 449 -8.69 12.79 5.21
N SER A 450 -9.34 11.70 4.82
CA SER A 450 -9.44 11.31 3.40
C SER A 450 -10.60 12.08 2.75
N PRO A 451 -11.03 11.73 1.52
CA PRO A 451 -12.19 12.36 0.87
C PRO A 451 -13.52 12.31 1.67
N THR A 452 -13.58 11.62 2.82
CA THR A 452 -14.77 11.59 3.69
C THR A 452 -15.26 12.96 4.18
N MET A 453 -14.39 13.97 4.22
CA MET A 453 -14.73 15.34 4.63
C MET A 453 -14.79 16.29 3.42
N GLU A 454 -14.62 15.77 2.20
CA GLU A 454 -14.59 16.54 0.96
C GLU A 454 -15.99 16.97 0.50
N LEU A 455 -17.03 16.18 0.83
CA LEU A 455 -18.42 16.37 0.45
C LEU A 455 -19.37 16.07 1.63
N GLY A 456 -20.53 16.73 1.69
CA GLY A 456 -21.65 16.35 2.57
C GLY A 456 -21.58 16.76 4.05
N VAL A 457 -20.43 17.10 4.61
CA VAL A 457 -20.30 17.51 6.03
C VAL A 457 -20.26 19.03 6.18
N ASP A 458 -21.18 19.59 6.99
CA ASP A 458 -21.16 21.00 7.34
C ASP A 458 -20.26 21.26 8.56
N ILE A 459 -19.20 22.02 8.31
CA ILE A 459 -18.18 22.40 9.27
C ILE A 459 -18.30 23.91 9.45
N SER A 460 -19.05 24.33 10.47
CA SER A 460 -19.15 25.74 10.83
C SER A 460 -17.78 26.26 11.30
N ASP A 461 -17.44 27.48 10.88
CA ASP A 461 -16.25 28.23 11.31
C ASP A 461 -14.93 27.48 11.08
N LEU A 462 -14.55 27.30 9.80
CA LEU A 462 -13.26 26.78 9.39
C LEU A 462 -12.48 27.85 8.61
N ASN A 463 -11.33 28.25 9.14
CA ASN A 463 -10.48 29.28 8.51
C ASN A 463 -9.22 28.71 7.88
N VAL A 464 -8.78 27.50 8.23
CA VAL A 464 -7.53 26.93 7.71
C VAL A 464 -7.73 25.51 7.21
N VAL A 465 -7.34 25.28 5.95
CA VAL A 465 -7.31 23.96 5.31
C VAL A 465 -5.90 23.69 4.80
N ASN A 466 -5.40 22.51 5.12
CA ASN A 466 -4.15 21.98 4.58
C ASN A 466 -4.46 20.86 3.58
N LEU A 467 -3.78 20.85 2.44
CA LEU A 467 -3.77 19.72 1.51
C LEU A 467 -2.38 19.09 1.56
N ARG A 468 -2.27 17.87 2.11
CA ARG A 468 -0.97 17.17 2.31
C ARG A 468 -0.26 16.87 0.99
N ASN A 469 -1.01 16.77 -0.09
CA ASN A 469 -0.55 16.62 -1.46
C ASN A 469 -1.49 17.42 -2.38
N VAL A 470 -1.05 17.69 -3.60
CA VAL A 470 -1.93 18.31 -4.60
C VAL A 470 -3.10 17.36 -4.88
N PRO A 471 -4.37 17.81 -4.78
CA PRO A 471 -5.53 16.98 -5.08
C PRO A 471 -5.53 16.47 -6.53
N PRO A 472 -6.13 15.31 -6.83
CA PRO A 472 -6.04 14.70 -8.15
C PRO A 472 -6.59 15.59 -9.26
N THR A 473 -7.75 16.22 -9.03
CA THR A 473 -8.42 17.09 -10.01
C THR A 473 -8.74 18.49 -9.44
N PRO A 474 -8.95 19.50 -10.30
CA PRO A 474 -9.42 20.83 -9.89
C PRO A 474 -10.74 20.79 -9.13
N ALA A 475 -11.63 19.84 -9.47
CA ALA A 475 -12.88 19.63 -8.76
C ALA A 475 -12.64 19.24 -7.29
N ASN A 476 -11.70 18.31 -7.03
CA ASN A 476 -11.33 17.94 -5.66
C ASN A 476 -10.74 19.13 -4.91
N TYR A 477 -9.87 19.92 -5.56
CA TYR A 477 -9.28 21.10 -4.93
C TYR A 477 -10.35 22.13 -4.53
N ALA A 478 -11.27 22.47 -5.43
CA ALA A 478 -12.36 23.40 -5.14
C ALA A 478 -13.28 22.89 -4.01
N GLN A 479 -13.59 21.59 -4.00
CA GLN A 479 -14.44 20.98 -2.96
C GLN A 479 -13.76 20.97 -1.58
N ARG A 480 -12.45 20.67 -1.52
CA ARG A 480 -11.67 20.63 -0.28
C ARG A 480 -11.35 22.02 0.25
N SER A 481 -10.91 22.93 -0.61
CA SER A 481 -10.60 24.32 -0.25
C SER A 481 -11.86 25.10 0.15
N GLY A 482 -12.98 24.89 -0.55
CA GLY A 482 -14.29 25.49 -0.26
C GLY A 482 -14.94 25.02 1.06
N ARG A 483 -14.27 24.15 1.83
CA ARG A 483 -14.63 23.85 3.22
C ARG A 483 -14.32 25.02 4.14
N ALA A 484 -13.30 25.82 3.83
CA ALA A 484 -12.95 27.01 4.59
C ALA A 484 -13.60 28.28 4.00
N GLY A 485 -13.72 29.33 4.82
CA GLY A 485 -14.15 30.66 4.37
C GLY A 485 -15.66 30.80 4.12
N ARG A 486 -16.47 29.91 4.72
CA ARG A 486 -17.93 30.04 4.72
C ARG A 486 -18.32 31.31 5.49
N SER A 487 -19.37 32.00 5.04
CA SER A 487 -19.87 33.27 5.62
C SER A 487 -19.00 34.51 5.39
N GLY A 488 -18.13 34.51 4.37
CA GLY A 488 -17.36 35.69 3.95
C GLY A 488 -16.12 36.00 4.79
N GLN A 489 -15.74 35.11 5.70
CA GLN A 489 -14.49 35.23 6.44
C GLN A 489 -13.27 34.82 5.60
N PRO A 490 -12.10 35.45 5.80
CA PRO A 490 -10.88 35.04 5.12
C PRO A 490 -10.48 33.63 5.53
N ALA A 491 -10.05 32.84 4.54
CA ALA A 491 -9.55 31.48 4.71
C ALA A 491 -8.12 31.36 4.19
N LEU A 492 -7.29 30.61 4.92
CA LEU A 492 -5.97 30.19 4.48
C LEU A 492 -6.04 28.74 4.00
N VAL A 493 -5.81 28.54 2.71
CA VAL A 493 -5.62 27.22 2.12
C VAL A 493 -4.18 27.10 1.71
N PHE A 494 -3.48 26.06 2.19
CA PHE A 494 -2.13 25.76 1.76
C PHE A 494 -2.02 24.31 1.31
N THR A 495 -1.19 24.07 0.30
CA THR A 495 -0.99 22.76 -0.30
C THR A 495 0.49 22.44 -0.30
N TYR A 496 0.85 21.29 0.25
CA TYR A 496 2.20 20.78 0.17
C TYR A 496 2.36 20.02 -1.15
N ALA A 497 3.32 20.42 -1.98
CA ALA A 497 3.66 19.75 -3.23
C ALA A 497 5.00 19.01 -3.07
N SER A 498 4.98 17.70 -3.24
CA SER A 498 6.15 16.84 -3.08
C SER A 498 7.07 16.93 -4.30
N ASN A 499 8.38 17.04 -4.11
CA ASN A 499 9.37 17.06 -5.20
C ASN A 499 9.48 15.72 -5.97
N LEU A 500 8.98 14.63 -5.37
CA LEU A 500 9.01 13.28 -5.95
C LEU A 500 7.74 12.87 -6.73
N SER A 501 6.75 13.75 -6.84
CA SER A 501 5.45 13.46 -7.49
C SER A 501 5.29 14.32 -8.74
N SER A 502 5.21 13.70 -9.92
CA SER A 502 5.08 14.42 -11.19
C SER A 502 3.79 15.24 -11.27
N HIS A 503 2.69 14.70 -10.73
CA HIS A 503 1.42 15.41 -10.60
C HIS A 503 1.54 16.64 -9.68
N ASP A 504 2.10 16.46 -8.46
CA ASP A 504 2.28 17.58 -7.53
C ASP A 504 3.12 18.68 -8.15
N GLN A 505 4.21 18.31 -8.82
CA GLN A 505 5.08 19.26 -9.52
C GLN A 505 4.33 19.97 -10.64
N TYR A 506 3.64 19.24 -11.52
CA TYR A 506 2.89 19.81 -12.65
C TYR A 506 1.93 20.94 -12.22
N PHE A 507 1.19 20.74 -11.13
CA PHE A 507 0.21 21.71 -10.61
C PHE A 507 0.80 22.74 -9.64
N PHE A 508 1.89 22.42 -8.92
CA PHE A 508 2.67 23.45 -8.20
C PHE A 508 3.19 24.51 -9.17
N LYS A 509 3.49 24.09 -10.40
CA LYS A 509 4.01 24.92 -11.50
C LYS A 509 2.91 25.68 -12.24
N ARG A 510 1.69 25.14 -12.26
CA ARG A 510 0.51 25.71 -12.93
C ARG A 510 -0.67 25.80 -11.95
N PRO A 511 -0.53 26.57 -10.86
CA PRO A 511 -1.55 26.60 -9.82
C PRO A 511 -2.92 27.05 -10.36
N GLU A 512 -2.97 27.88 -11.40
CA GLU A 512 -4.19 28.32 -12.06
C GLU A 512 -5.01 27.17 -12.64
N LEU A 513 -4.37 26.10 -13.14
CA LEU A 513 -5.09 24.92 -13.65
C LEU A 513 -5.78 24.14 -12.54
N MET A 514 -5.27 24.22 -11.31
CA MET A 514 -5.86 23.55 -10.14
C MET A 514 -6.86 24.45 -9.40
N VAL A 515 -6.53 25.73 -9.24
CA VAL A 515 -7.32 26.71 -8.47
C VAL A 515 -8.49 27.28 -9.29
N ALA A 516 -8.26 27.54 -10.58
CA ALA A 516 -9.25 28.10 -11.52
C ALA A 516 -9.64 27.11 -12.64
N GLY A 517 -9.26 25.83 -12.50
CA GLY A 517 -9.54 24.79 -13.49
C GLY A 517 -11.04 24.56 -13.71
N VAL A 518 -11.40 24.21 -14.94
CA VAL A 518 -12.80 23.89 -15.31
C VAL A 518 -13.17 22.53 -14.74
N VAL A 519 -14.23 22.50 -13.93
CA VAL A 519 -14.84 21.26 -13.43
C VAL A 519 -15.64 20.63 -14.57
N THR A 520 -15.06 19.61 -15.20
CA THR A 520 -15.74 18.85 -16.25
C THR A 520 -16.78 17.91 -15.61
N PRO A 521 -18.02 17.84 -16.12
CA PRO A 521 -19.01 16.91 -15.61
C PRO A 521 -18.53 15.46 -15.77
N PRO A 522 -18.70 14.60 -14.74
CA PRO A 522 -18.31 13.20 -14.83
C PRO A 522 -19.11 12.50 -15.93
N ARG A 523 -18.44 11.66 -16.72
CA ARG A 523 -19.07 10.83 -17.75
C ARG A 523 -19.34 9.45 -17.17
N LEU A 524 -20.51 8.89 -17.43
CA LEU A 524 -20.95 7.59 -16.89
C LEU A 524 -21.22 6.62 -18.05
N GLU A 525 -20.65 5.42 -17.98
CA GLU A 525 -20.98 4.35 -18.91
C GLU A 525 -22.27 3.65 -18.46
N LEU A 526 -23.40 4.03 -19.06
CA LEU A 526 -24.73 3.48 -18.71
C LEU A 526 -24.92 2.04 -19.19
N ALA A 527 -24.14 1.58 -20.18
CA ALA A 527 -24.22 0.25 -20.77
C ALA A 527 -23.28 -0.77 -20.10
N ASN A 528 -22.80 -0.51 -18.88
CA ASN A 528 -22.02 -1.47 -18.11
C ASN A 528 -22.91 -2.65 -17.65
N GLU A 529 -22.63 -3.87 -18.14
CA GLU A 529 -23.45 -5.07 -17.88
C GLU A 529 -23.62 -5.35 -16.39
N GLU A 530 -22.53 -5.32 -15.63
CA GLU A 530 -22.55 -5.71 -14.23
C GLU A 530 -23.32 -4.71 -13.37
N LEU A 531 -23.18 -3.41 -13.66
CA LEU A 531 -23.94 -2.36 -13.01
C LEU A 531 -25.44 -2.53 -13.28
N LEU A 532 -25.83 -2.76 -14.53
CA LEU A 532 -27.23 -2.97 -14.90
C LEU A 532 -27.79 -4.25 -14.29
N ARG A 533 -27.01 -5.33 -14.26
CA ARG A 533 -27.42 -6.60 -13.63
C ARG A 533 -27.74 -6.40 -12.15
N ALA A 534 -26.89 -5.68 -11.42
CA ALA A 534 -27.11 -5.36 -10.00
C ALA A 534 -28.39 -4.53 -9.78
N HIS A 535 -28.68 -3.57 -10.67
CA HIS A 535 -29.93 -2.81 -10.63
C HIS A 535 -31.15 -3.67 -10.92
N VAL A 536 -31.07 -4.57 -11.90
CA VAL A 536 -32.15 -5.54 -12.19
C VAL A 536 -32.40 -6.44 -10.99
N HIS A 537 -31.35 -6.91 -10.30
CA HIS A 537 -31.50 -7.65 -9.05
C HIS A 537 -32.16 -6.82 -7.95
N ALA A 538 -31.82 -5.53 -7.83
CA ALA A 538 -32.46 -4.63 -6.86
C ALA A 538 -33.96 -4.42 -7.15
N ILE A 539 -34.33 -4.26 -8.43
CA ILE A 539 -35.74 -4.20 -8.86
C ILE A 539 -36.45 -5.52 -8.53
N TRP A 540 -35.81 -6.65 -8.84
CA TRP A 540 -36.36 -7.96 -8.52
C TRP A 540 -36.59 -8.14 -7.02
N LEU A 541 -35.62 -7.78 -6.18
CA LEU A 541 -35.74 -7.87 -4.72
C LEU A 541 -36.83 -6.92 -4.18
N ALA A 542 -36.97 -5.72 -4.74
CA ALA A 542 -38.05 -4.81 -4.35
C ALA A 542 -39.44 -5.39 -4.69
N GLU A 543 -39.57 -6.06 -5.83
CA GLU A 543 -40.83 -6.67 -6.28
C GLU A 543 -41.20 -7.96 -5.54
N THR A 544 -40.25 -8.63 -4.87
CA THR A 544 -40.56 -9.76 -3.97
C THR A 544 -41.17 -9.26 -2.66
N GLY A 545 -40.89 -8.01 -2.24
CA GLY A 545 -41.39 -7.40 -1.01
C GLY A 545 -40.70 -7.90 0.26
N VAL A 546 -39.59 -8.61 0.12
CA VAL A 546 -38.86 -9.26 1.21
C VAL A 546 -37.89 -8.28 1.86
N ASP A 547 -37.85 -8.27 3.20
CA ASP A 547 -36.78 -7.60 3.94
C ASP A 547 -35.65 -8.57 4.26
N LEU A 548 -34.42 -8.24 3.84
CA LEU A 548 -33.21 -9.01 4.15
C LEU A 548 -32.69 -8.77 5.57
N GLY A 549 -33.35 -7.93 6.36
CA GLY A 549 -33.04 -7.72 7.76
C GLY A 549 -31.72 -6.98 7.99
N ARG A 550 -31.16 -7.15 9.20
CA ARG A 550 -29.95 -6.44 9.64
C ARG A 550 -28.69 -7.30 9.65
N SER A 551 -28.84 -8.62 9.61
CA SER A 551 -27.74 -9.57 9.64
C SER A 551 -27.98 -10.73 8.66
N LEU A 552 -26.90 -11.31 8.12
CA LEU A 552 -27.03 -12.53 7.32
C LEU A 552 -27.54 -13.73 8.10
N THR A 553 -27.54 -13.69 9.43
CA THR A 553 -28.21 -14.72 10.25
C THR A 553 -29.73 -14.68 10.16
N GLU A 554 -30.31 -13.58 9.66
CA GLU A 554 -31.75 -13.49 9.33
C GLU A 554 -32.04 -14.01 7.91
N VAL A 555 -31.02 -14.00 7.04
CA VAL A 555 -31.07 -14.49 5.66
C VAL A 555 -30.75 -15.99 5.57
N LEU A 556 -29.85 -16.49 6.42
CA LEU A 556 -29.31 -17.84 6.41
C LEU A 556 -29.69 -18.62 7.67
N THR A 557 -29.96 -19.91 7.49
CA THR A 557 -30.26 -20.83 8.60
C THR A 557 -28.97 -21.41 9.18
N LEU A 558 -28.64 -21.10 10.44
CA LEU A 558 -27.45 -21.66 11.12
C LEU A 558 -27.64 -23.08 11.67
N ALA A 559 -28.86 -23.62 11.61
CA ALA A 559 -29.17 -24.96 12.09
C ALA A 559 -28.63 -26.08 11.19
N ASP A 560 -28.35 -25.77 9.92
CA ASP A 560 -27.82 -26.71 8.93
C ASP A 560 -26.34 -26.35 8.60
N PRO A 561 -25.41 -27.33 8.53
CA PRO A 561 -23.99 -27.09 8.21
C PRO A 561 -23.73 -26.42 6.84
N SER A 562 -24.67 -26.55 5.90
CA SER A 562 -24.60 -25.90 4.58
C SER A 562 -24.97 -24.41 4.63
N TYR A 563 -25.61 -23.96 5.72
CA TYR A 563 -26.11 -22.59 5.90
C TYR A 563 -26.98 -22.10 4.72
N PRO A 564 -28.09 -22.78 4.40
CA PRO A 564 -28.95 -22.40 3.29
C PRO A 564 -29.75 -21.14 3.61
N LEU A 565 -30.29 -20.47 2.58
CA LEU A 565 -31.29 -19.40 2.77
C LEU A 565 -32.46 -19.92 3.63
N THR A 566 -33.05 -19.05 4.45
CA THR A 566 -34.24 -19.42 5.25
C THR A 566 -35.40 -19.88 4.37
N ALA A 567 -36.20 -20.83 4.87
CA ALA A 567 -37.31 -21.39 4.09
C ALA A 567 -38.31 -20.31 3.63
N GLN A 568 -38.63 -19.36 4.52
CA GLN A 568 -39.47 -18.21 4.20
C GLN A 568 -38.90 -17.40 3.02
N LEU A 569 -37.62 -17.08 3.06
CA LEU A 569 -36.96 -16.33 2.00
C LEU A 569 -36.97 -17.10 0.67
N GLN A 570 -36.68 -18.41 0.70
CA GLN A 570 -36.69 -19.25 -0.51
C GLN A 570 -38.06 -19.28 -1.20
N ASP A 571 -39.14 -19.36 -0.44
CA ASP A 571 -40.50 -19.36 -0.97
C ASP A 571 -40.87 -18.00 -1.58
N GLU A 572 -40.51 -16.90 -0.92
CA GLU A 572 -40.85 -15.55 -1.36
C GLU A 572 -40.10 -15.14 -2.64
N ILE A 573 -38.80 -15.44 -2.73
CA ILE A 573 -37.96 -15.04 -3.87
C ILE A 573 -38.24 -15.84 -5.15
N ARG A 574 -38.87 -17.02 -5.03
CA ARG A 574 -39.22 -17.90 -6.16
C ARG A 574 -40.63 -17.66 -6.71
N ARG A 575 -41.41 -16.72 -6.16
CA ARG A 575 -42.78 -16.43 -6.62
C ARG A 575 -42.80 -15.94 -8.08
N PRO A 576 -43.48 -16.64 -9.01
CA PRO A 576 -43.55 -16.25 -10.41
C PRO A 576 -44.16 -14.85 -10.63
N ALA A 577 -45.12 -14.46 -9.78
CA ALA A 577 -45.76 -13.15 -9.84
C ALA A 577 -44.76 -12.00 -9.59
N ALA A 578 -43.80 -12.18 -8.68
CA ALA A 578 -42.76 -11.19 -8.40
C ALA A 578 -41.80 -11.06 -9.59
N GLN A 579 -41.38 -12.19 -10.18
CA GLN A 579 -40.54 -12.19 -11.39
C GLN A 579 -41.23 -11.48 -12.56
N ALA A 580 -42.52 -11.71 -12.78
CA ALA A 580 -43.28 -11.06 -13.84
C ALA A 580 -43.36 -9.53 -13.66
N ARG A 581 -43.59 -9.05 -12.42
CA ARG A 581 -43.58 -7.62 -12.11
C ARG A 581 -42.19 -7.01 -12.27
N ALA A 582 -41.15 -7.69 -11.77
CA ALA A 582 -39.76 -7.26 -11.91
C ALA A 582 -39.35 -7.11 -13.37
N LEU A 583 -39.71 -8.08 -14.21
CA LEU A 583 -39.44 -8.04 -15.65
C LEU A 583 -40.13 -6.85 -16.32
N LYS A 584 -41.41 -6.61 -15.99
CA LYS A 584 -42.14 -5.44 -16.51
C LYS A 584 -41.46 -4.14 -16.11
N ARG A 585 -41.14 -3.98 -14.83
CA ARG A 585 -40.53 -2.76 -14.27
C ARG A 585 -39.13 -2.51 -14.83
N ALA A 586 -38.31 -3.57 -14.94
CA ALA A 586 -36.98 -3.47 -15.50
C ALA A 586 -37.01 -3.10 -16.99
N ARG A 587 -37.94 -3.64 -17.79
CA ARG A 587 -38.13 -3.22 -19.20
C ARG A 587 -38.49 -1.75 -19.33
N GLU A 588 -39.41 -1.25 -18.50
CA GLU A 588 -39.80 0.16 -18.49
C GLU A 588 -38.59 1.08 -18.20
N LEU A 589 -37.72 0.67 -17.28
CA LEU A 589 -36.53 1.45 -16.93
C LEU A 589 -35.46 1.40 -18.03
N LEU A 590 -35.16 0.20 -18.55
CA LEU A 590 -34.14 0.03 -19.60
C LEU A 590 -34.55 0.67 -20.93
N ALA A 591 -35.85 0.89 -21.17
CA ALA A 591 -36.33 1.62 -22.35
C ALA A 591 -35.77 3.06 -22.42
N SER A 592 -35.45 3.69 -21.28
CA SER A 592 -34.87 5.03 -21.23
C SER A 592 -33.43 5.12 -21.72
N ILE A 593 -32.71 3.99 -21.75
CA ILE A 593 -31.30 3.87 -22.17
C ILE A 593 -31.15 2.89 -23.36
N ALA A 594 -32.22 2.70 -24.12
CA ALA A 594 -32.27 1.69 -25.19
C ALA A 594 -31.24 1.96 -26.30
N ASN A 595 -30.90 3.22 -26.57
CA ASN A 595 -29.94 3.59 -27.59
C ASN A 595 -28.51 3.20 -27.17
N GLU A 596 -28.16 3.43 -25.91
CA GLU A 596 -26.88 3.05 -25.31
C GLU A 596 -26.75 1.52 -25.28
N LEU A 597 -27.82 0.81 -24.91
CA LEU A 597 -27.86 -0.66 -24.91
C LEU A 597 -27.77 -1.25 -26.32
N ALA A 598 -28.36 -0.61 -27.33
CA ALA A 598 -28.26 -1.07 -28.72
C ALA A 598 -26.83 -0.99 -29.26
N SER A 599 -25.99 -0.15 -28.65
CA SER A 599 -24.57 0.00 -29.00
C SER A 599 -23.64 -0.95 -28.22
N SER A 600 -24.16 -1.74 -27.28
CA SER A 600 -23.33 -2.69 -26.51
C SER A 600 -23.31 -4.08 -27.14
N ASP A 601 -22.19 -4.78 -27.00
CA ASP A 601 -21.97 -6.09 -27.65
C ASP A 601 -22.62 -7.26 -26.90
N TRP A 602 -23.02 -7.04 -25.64
CA TRP A 602 -23.50 -8.05 -24.71
C TRP A 602 -25.03 -8.06 -24.54
N TYR A 603 -25.71 -6.92 -24.72
CA TYR A 603 -27.14 -6.81 -24.41
C TYR A 603 -28.03 -7.40 -25.50
N HIS A 604 -28.99 -8.22 -25.09
CA HIS A 604 -30.01 -8.79 -25.96
C HIS A 604 -31.32 -9.00 -25.15
N PRO A 605 -32.51 -9.04 -25.78
CA PRO A 605 -33.79 -9.07 -25.06
C PRO A 605 -33.92 -10.22 -24.04
N GLU A 606 -33.34 -11.38 -24.34
CA GLU A 606 -33.36 -12.56 -23.47
C GLU A 606 -32.45 -12.40 -22.24
N TRP A 607 -31.41 -11.56 -22.29
CA TRP A 607 -30.51 -11.31 -21.17
C TRP A 607 -31.28 -10.83 -19.93
N LEU A 608 -32.26 -9.95 -20.12
CA LEU A 608 -33.07 -9.43 -19.02
C LEU A 608 -33.94 -10.52 -18.40
N VAL A 609 -34.54 -11.35 -19.25
CA VAL A 609 -35.38 -12.49 -18.81
C VAL A 609 -34.54 -13.48 -18.01
N GLU A 610 -33.35 -13.80 -18.51
CA GLU A 610 -32.45 -14.74 -17.85
C GLU A 610 -31.88 -14.16 -16.55
N THR A 611 -31.55 -12.87 -16.52
CA THR A 611 -31.07 -12.19 -15.31
C THR A 611 -32.11 -12.24 -14.19
N VAL A 612 -33.37 -11.91 -14.47
CA VAL A 612 -34.46 -11.99 -13.47
C VAL A 612 -34.72 -13.44 -13.04
N ARG A 613 -34.67 -14.40 -13.98
CA ARG A 613 -34.87 -15.83 -13.70
C ARG A 613 -33.76 -16.40 -12.82
N GLN A 614 -32.51 -16.00 -13.04
CA GLN A 614 -31.33 -16.46 -12.30
C GLN A 614 -31.14 -15.74 -10.95
N ALA A 615 -31.82 -14.61 -10.72
CA ALA A 615 -31.65 -13.80 -9.52
C ALA A 615 -31.73 -14.59 -8.19
N PRO A 616 -32.68 -15.53 -7.97
CA PRO A 616 -32.69 -16.35 -6.76
C PRO A 616 -31.42 -17.19 -6.55
N LYS A 617 -30.89 -17.79 -7.62
CA LYS A 617 -29.66 -18.61 -7.57
C LYS A 617 -28.44 -17.73 -7.29
N ARG A 618 -28.39 -16.55 -7.92
CA ARG A 618 -27.30 -15.58 -7.72
C ARG A 618 -27.31 -14.97 -6.33
N LEU A 619 -28.49 -14.74 -5.73
CA LEU A 619 -28.62 -14.30 -4.34
C LEU A 619 -28.03 -15.34 -3.37
N ASP A 620 -28.36 -16.63 -3.57
CA ASP A 620 -27.79 -17.71 -2.76
C ASP A 620 -26.26 -17.80 -2.92
N ALA A 621 -25.76 -17.76 -4.17
CA ALA A 621 -24.33 -17.78 -4.45
C ALA A 621 -23.57 -16.61 -3.83
N ALA A 622 -24.18 -15.41 -3.77
CA ALA A 622 -23.59 -14.25 -3.10
C ALA A 622 -23.39 -14.46 -1.58
N CYS A 623 -24.07 -15.44 -0.96
CA CYS A 623 -23.85 -15.79 0.45
C CYS A 623 -22.59 -16.63 0.70
N GLU A 624 -21.95 -17.19 -0.34
CA GLU A 624 -20.83 -18.13 -0.17
C GLU A 624 -19.63 -17.55 0.57
N ARG A 625 -19.31 -16.27 0.36
CA ARG A 625 -18.21 -15.64 1.09
C ARG A 625 -18.46 -15.62 2.61
N TRP A 626 -19.65 -15.20 3.04
CA TRP A 626 -20.02 -15.24 4.45
C TRP A 626 -20.03 -16.69 4.98
N ARG A 627 -20.58 -17.64 4.22
CA ARG A 627 -20.56 -19.07 4.58
C ARG A 627 -19.12 -19.54 4.81
N ASN A 628 -18.19 -19.19 3.94
CA ASN A 628 -16.78 -19.56 4.05
C ASN A 628 -16.10 -18.93 5.27
N LEU A 629 -16.35 -17.64 5.54
CA LEU A 629 -15.84 -16.96 6.74
C LEU A 629 -16.37 -17.61 8.02
N TYR A 630 -17.66 -17.90 8.08
CA TYR A 630 -18.30 -18.52 9.24
C TYR A 630 -17.78 -19.95 9.46
N ARG A 631 -17.74 -20.78 8.41
CA ARG A 631 -17.18 -22.15 8.49
C ARG A 631 -15.72 -22.13 8.92
N ALA A 632 -14.90 -21.20 8.40
CA ALA A 632 -13.49 -21.08 8.78
C ALA A 632 -13.33 -20.73 10.27
N ALA A 633 -14.13 -19.79 10.78
CA ALA A 633 -14.09 -19.41 12.19
C ALA A 633 -14.60 -20.54 13.11
N GLU A 634 -15.67 -21.25 12.74
CA GLU A 634 -16.18 -22.44 13.44
C GLU A 634 -15.12 -23.57 13.47
N ALA A 635 -14.49 -23.86 12.33
CA ALA A 635 -13.43 -24.85 12.22
C ALA A 635 -12.22 -24.48 13.09
N GLN A 636 -11.81 -23.20 13.08
CA GLN A 636 -10.75 -22.71 13.95
C GLN A 636 -11.13 -22.89 15.41
N ARG A 637 -12.32 -22.45 15.84
CA ARG A 637 -12.80 -22.61 17.23
C ARG A 637 -12.73 -24.07 17.67
N THR A 638 -13.25 -24.98 16.84
CA THR A 638 -13.30 -26.42 17.14
C THR A 638 -11.91 -27.03 17.24
N ARG A 639 -11.02 -26.75 16.27
CA ARG A 639 -9.63 -27.22 16.25
C ARG A 639 -8.86 -26.74 17.48
N GLN A 640 -8.95 -25.45 17.82
CA GLN A 640 -8.25 -24.91 18.98
C GLN A 640 -8.82 -25.45 20.30
N ASN A 641 -10.13 -25.69 20.38
CA ASN A 641 -10.74 -26.30 21.55
C ASN A 641 -10.22 -27.74 21.80
N ALA A 642 -10.01 -28.52 20.73
CA ALA A 642 -9.40 -29.84 20.83
C ALA A 642 -7.96 -29.80 21.35
N ILE A 643 -7.15 -28.83 20.89
CA ILE A 643 -5.78 -28.60 21.38
C ILE A 643 -5.78 -28.18 22.86
N ILE A 644 -6.69 -27.29 23.27
CA ILE A 644 -6.80 -26.84 24.67
C ILE A 644 -7.19 -28.01 25.58
N GLY A 645 -8.10 -28.87 25.13
CA GLY A 645 -8.58 -30.04 25.86
C GLY A 645 -7.58 -31.19 25.95
N ASN A 646 -6.53 -31.20 25.13
CA ASN A 646 -5.50 -32.23 25.16
C ASN A 646 -4.54 -32.01 26.35
N ALA A 647 -4.51 -32.97 27.27
CA ALA A 647 -3.66 -32.93 28.46
C ALA A 647 -2.16 -32.95 28.12
N ALA A 648 -1.77 -33.57 27.00
CA ALA A 648 -0.38 -33.70 26.56
C ALA A 648 0.19 -32.42 25.91
N THR A 649 -0.65 -31.43 25.59
CA THR A 649 -0.21 -30.19 24.94
C THR A 649 0.65 -29.33 25.88
N PRO A 650 1.84 -28.87 25.44
CA PRO A 650 2.69 -27.96 26.21
C PRO A 650 1.98 -26.66 26.62
N SER A 651 2.36 -26.09 27.77
CA SER A 651 1.72 -24.87 28.32
C SER A 651 1.69 -23.69 27.33
N HIS A 652 2.79 -23.48 26.59
CA HIS A 652 2.90 -22.39 25.63
C HIS A 652 1.97 -22.58 24.40
N GLU A 653 1.83 -23.81 23.90
CA GLU A 653 0.88 -24.13 22.82
C GLU A 653 -0.56 -24.02 23.29
N ARG A 654 -0.85 -24.44 24.52
CA ARG A 654 -2.18 -24.32 25.13
C ARG A 654 -2.60 -22.86 25.27
N GLU A 655 -1.69 -21.99 25.73
CA GLU A 655 -1.99 -20.55 25.85
C GLU A 655 -2.17 -19.89 24.48
N ARG A 656 -1.37 -20.29 23.49
CA ARG A 656 -1.57 -19.88 22.09
C ARG A 656 -2.92 -20.33 21.55
N ALA A 657 -3.33 -21.57 21.80
CA ALA A 657 -4.60 -22.13 21.35
C ALA A 657 -5.80 -21.40 22.00
N LYS A 658 -5.71 -21.04 23.29
CA LYS A 658 -6.72 -20.17 23.94
C LYS A 658 -6.85 -18.83 23.24
N GLY A 659 -5.72 -18.20 22.88
CA GLY A 659 -5.71 -16.94 22.14
C GLY A 659 -6.41 -17.06 20.78
N LEU A 660 -6.08 -18.10 20.01
CA LEU A 660 -6.68 -18.37 18.69
C LEU A 660 -8.15 -18.78 18.77
N ARG A 661 -8.56 -19.53 19.81
CA ARG A 661 -9.97 -19.84 20.07
C ARG A 661 -10.75 -18.56 20.34
N ALA A 662 -10.23 -17.70 21.22
CA ALA A 662 -10.86 -16.44 21.55
C ALA A 662 -10.97 -15.52 20.32
N GLU A 663 -9.97 -15.52 19.42
CA GLU A 663 -10.07 -14.82 18.11
C GLU A 663 -11.21 -15.39 17.25
N ALA A 664 -11.30 -16.71 17.12
CA ALA A 664 -12.35 -17.35 16.34
C ALA A 664 -13.76 -17.06 16.90
N GLU A 665 -13.93 -17.11 18.22
CA GLU A 665 -15.19 -16.75 18.89
C GLU A 665 -15.59 -15.30 18.59
N ARG A 666 -14.63 -14.37 18.57
CA ARG A 666 -14.89 -12.96 18.23
C ARG A 666 -15.22 -12.75 16.76
N GLN A 667 -14.57 -13.49 15.84
CA GLN A 667 -14.95 -13.49 14.43
C GLN A 667 -16.38 -13.97 14.22
N LEU A 668 -16.79 -15.04 14.91
CA LEU A 668 -18.16 -15.54 14.87
C LEU A 668 -19.15 -14.53 15.46
N GLU A 669 -18.80 -13.86 16.56
CA GLU A 669 -19.61 -12.80 17.14
C GLU A 669 -19.82 -11.66 16.14
N LEU A 670 -18.76 -11.20 15.48
CA LEU A 670 -18.85 -10.15 14.46
C LEU A 670 -19.72 -10.56 13.26
N LEU A 671 -19.56 -11.79 12.76
CA LEU A 671 -20.35 -12.31 11.63
C LEU A 671 -21.83 -12.49 11.96
N ARG A 672 -22.17 -12.66 13.23
CA ARG A 672 -23.54 -12.79 13.74
C ARG A 672 -24.17 -11.45 14.11
N ASN A 673 -23.36 -10.41 14.32
CA ASN A 673 -23.71 -9.29 15.18
C ASN A 673 -24.88 -8.45 14.64
N THR A 674 -25.93 -8.35 15.46
CA THR A 674 -27.22 -7.70 15.15
C THR A 674 -27.33 -6.27 15.70
N ASP A 675 -26.46 -5.87 16.63
CA ASP A 675 -26.64 -4.65 17.45
C ASP A 675 -25.92 -3.39 16.91
N GLN A 676 -24.86 -3.54 16.10
CA GLN A 676 -24.14 -2.45 15.40
C GLN A 676 -24.35 -2.50 13.87
N ALA A 677 -25.50 -3.02 13.45
CA ALA A 677 -25.78 -3.45 12.08
C ALA A 677 -25.72 -2.35 11.01
N ALA A 678 -25.78 -1.06 11.34
CA ALA A 678 -25.66 -0.02 10.30
C ALA A 678 -24.22 0.14 9.78
N LEU A 679 -23.21 -0.35 10.50
CA LEU A 679 -21.80 0.01 10.32
C LEU A 679 -20.89 -1.16 9.92
N SER A 680 -21.30 -2.40 10.19
CA SER A 680 -20.59 -3.61 9.80
C SER A 680 -20.65 -3.83 8.29
N ASP A 681 -19.55 -4.29 7.68
CA ASP A 681 -19.53 -4.79 6.29
C ASP A 681 -20.51 -5.97 6.09
N PHE A 682 -20.98 -6.60 7.17
CA PHE A 682 -21.92 -7.73 7.16
C PHE A 682 -23.40 -7.35 7.34
N TYR A 683 -23.74 -6.06 7.33
CA TYR A 683 -25.12 -5.62 7.16
C TYR A 683 -25.69 -6.17 5.85
N SER A 684 -26.83 -6.86 5.87
CA SER A 684 -27.33 -7.63 4.73
C SER A 684 -27.26 -6.90 3.38
N TYR A 685 -27.82 -5.69 3.28
CA TYR A 685 -27.83 -4.94 2.02
C TYR A 685 -26.44 -4.44 1.60
N ARG A 686 -25.60 -4.03 2.56
CA ARG A 686 -24.21 -3.61 2.29
C ARG A 686 -23.35 -4.80 1.87
N TYR A 687 -23.53 -5.94 2.51
CA TYR A 687 -22.90 -7.20 2.14
C TYR A 687 -23.23 -7.56 0.69
N PHE A 688 -24.51 -7.60 0.32
CA PHE A 688 -24.91 -7.90 -1.07
C PHE A 688 -24.47 -6.83 -2.08
N GLY A 689 -24.35 -5.56 -1.67
CA GLY A 689 -23.70 -4.52 -2.45
C GLY A 689 -22.22 -4.81 -2.69
N SER A 690 -21.50 -5.21 -1.64
CA SER A 690 -20.08 -5.58 -1.72
C SER A 690 -19.87 -6.88 -2.49
N GLU A 691 -20.78 -7.86 -2.44
CA GLU A 691 -20.68 -9.08 -3.25
C GLU A 691 -21.13 -8.84 -4.70
N GLY A 692 -21.56 -7.62 -5.02
CA GLY A 692 -21.94 -7.25 -6.37
C GLY A 692 -23.29 -7.78 -6.83
N PHE A 693 -24.10 -8.30 -5.90
CA PHE A 693 -25.47 -8.71 -6.16
C PHE A 693 -26.40 -7.49 -6.24
N LEU A 694 -26.22 -6.52 -5.34
CA LEU A 694 -26.91 -5.22 -5.34
C LEU A 694 -25.96 -4.09 -5.77
N PRO A 695 -26.48 -2.91 -6.15
CA PRO A 695 -25.64 -1.75 -6.44
C PRO A 695 -24.91 -1.27 -5.18
N GLY A 696 -23.57 -1.20 -5.25
CA GLY A 696 -22.70 -0.79 -4.15
C GLY A 696 -22.02 0.56 -4.41
N TYR A 697 -22.74 1.68 -4.28
CA TYR A 697 -22.20 3.02 -4.62
C TYR A 697 -21.12 3.55 -3.67
N SER A 698 -21.00 2.97 -2.48
CA SER A 698 -20.14 3.49 -1.41
C SER A 698 -18.94 2.59 -1.09
N PHE A 699 -18.86 1.39 -1.67
CA PHE A 699 -17.89 0.37 -1.26
C PHE A 699 -17.41 -0.47 -2.45
N PRO A 700 -16.13 -0.87 -2.44
CA PRO A 700 -15.59 -1.66 -3.53
C PRO A 700 -16.27 -3.02 -3.63
N ARG A 701 -16.55 -3.46 -4.85
CA ARG A 701 -17.12 -4.76 -5.19
C ARG A 701 -16.07 -5.85 -4.97
N LEU A 702 -16.50 -6.93 -4.33
CA LEU A 702 -15.76 -8.12 -3.96
C LEU A 702 -14.41 -7.85 -3.27
N PRO A 703 -14.37 -7.10 -2.15
CA PRO A 703 -13.11 -6.63 -1.57
C PRO A 703 -12.28 -7.74 -0.92
N LEU A 704 -10.96 -7.56 -0.92
CA LEU A 704 -10.07 -8.30 -0.03
C LEU A 704 -10.10 -7.61 1.34
N SER A 705 -10.30 -8.37 2.41
CA SER A 705 -10.45 -7.80 3.76
C SER A 705 -9.36 -8.24 4.73
N ALA A 706 -8.96 -7.33 5.62
CA ALA A 706 -7.99 -7.58 6.69
C ALA A 706 -8.66 -7.44 8.07
N TYR A 707 -8.63 -8.50 8.87
CA TYR A 707 -9.08 -8.47 10.26
C TYR A 707 -8.05 -7.76 11.14
N LEU A 708 -8.47 -6.70 11.82
CA LEU A 708 -7.67 -5.92 12.76
C LEU A 708 -8.10 -6.26 14.20
N PRO A 709 -7.23 -6.89 15.02
CA PRO A 709 -7.57 -7.20 16.39
C PRO A 709 -7.73 -5.91 17.22
N GLY A 710 -8.82 -5.81 17.98
CA GLY A 710 -9.13 -4.66 18.84
C GLY A 710 -8.22 -4.53 20.07
N ARG A 711 -8.36 -3.43 20.81
CA ARG A 711 -7.67 -3.21 22.11
C ARG A 711 -8.51 -3.79 23.27
N ARG A 712 -7.88 -4.34 24.31
CA ARG A 712 -8.58 -4.64 25.58
C ARG A 712 -8.78 -3.31 26.33
N GLY A 713 -10.01 -2.82 26.42
CA GLY A 713 -10.32 -1.58 27.14
C GLY A 713 -11.61 -0.88 26.67
N TRP A 714 -11.77 0.40 27.06
CA TRP A 714 -13.00 1.22 26.96
C TRP A 714 -13.54 1.53 25.55
N HIS A 715 -12.99 0.91 24.50
CA HIS A 715 -13.62 0.75 23.19
C HIS A 715 -13.07 -0.54 22.55
N LYS A 716 -13.83 -1.64 22.66
CA LYS A 716 -13.57 -2.93 21.99
C LYS A 716 -14.04 -2.89 20.53
N SER A 717 -13.62 -1.93 19.70
CA SER A 717 -13.90 -2.03 18.27
C SER A 717 -12.84 -2.92 17.63
N GLU A 718 -13.20 -4.18 17.37
CA GLU A 718 -12.49 -5.00 16.40
C GLU A 718 -13.04 -4.64 15.02
N ASP A 719 -12.16 -4.45 14.04
CA ASP A 719 -12.56 -3.88 12.75
C ASP A 719 -12.06 -4.76 11.60
N TYR A 720 -12.87 -4.84 10.53
CA TYR A 720 -12.43 -5.35 9.24
C TYR A 720 -12.09 -4.19 8.33
N LEU A 721 -10.96 -4.31 7.65
CA LEU A 721 -10.52 -3.35 6.68
C LEU A 721 -10.62 -3.89 5.27
N SER A 722 -11.54 -3.32 4.49
CA SER A 722 -11.81 -3.73 3.10
C SER A 722 -11.05 -2.85 2.09
N ARG A 723 -10.52 -3.48 1.03
CA ARG A 723 -9.84 -2.83 -0.11
C ARG A 723 -10.20 -3.47 -1.45
N PRO A 724 -10.21 -2.68 -2.56
CA PRO A 724 -10.28 -3.25 -3.90
C PRO A 724 -9.15 -4.28 -4.10
N ARG A 725 -9.48 -5.43 -4.69
CA ARG A 725 -8.58 -6.60 -4.80
C ARG A 725 -7.21 -6.26 -5.36
N PHE A 726 -7.17 -5.50 -6.45
CA PHE A 726 -5.92 -5.18 -7.15
C PHE A 726 -5.00 -4.32 -6.31
N LEU A 727 -5.51 -3.41 -5.49
CA LEU A 727 -4.70 -2.68 -4.53
C LEU A 727 -4.30 -3.57 -3.35
N ALA A 728 -5.26 -4.34 -2.85
CA ALA A 728 -5.11 -5.17 -1.65
C ALA A 728 -4.07 -6.28 -1.77
N ILE A 729 -3.85 -6.87 -2.95
CA ILE A 729 -2.78 -7.88 -3.12
C ILE A 729 -1.38 -7.34 -2.77
N SER A 730 -1.19 -6.01 -2.85
CA SER A 730 0.02 -5.32 -2.42
C SER A 730 -0.07 -4.74 -1.00
N GLU A 731 -1.22 -4.21 -0.58
CA GLU A 731 -1.39 -3.62 0.77
C GLU A 731 -1.59 -4.68 1.88
N PHE A 732 -2.24 -5.80 1.55
CA PHE A 732 -2.58 -6.92 2.42
C PHE A 732 -1.84 -8.20 2.02
N GLY A 733 -0.82 -8.08 1.17
CA GLY A 733 0.03 -9.19 0.76
C GLY A 733 0.81 -9.80 1.94
N PRO A 734 1.51 -10.93 1.72
CA PRO A 734 2.20 -11.66 2.79
C PRO A 734 3.14 -10.74 3.59
N ARG A 735 2.90 -10.61 4.90
CA ARG A 735 3.65 -9.78 5.85
C ARG A 735 3.63 -8.27 5.58
N ALA A 736 2.73 -7.78 4.73
CA ALA A 736 2.55 -6.36 4.47
C ALA A 736 2.21 -5.59 5.76
N ILE A 737 2.63 -4.31 5.84
CA ILE A 737 2.35 -3.43 6.96
C ILE A 737 1.18 -2.52 6.63
N ILE A 738 0.17 -2.50 7.50
CA ILE A 738 -1.07 -1.74 7.40
C ILE A 738 -1.07 -0.68 8.50
N TYR A 739 -1.33 0.57 8.13
CA TYR A 739 -1.43 1.70 9.06
C TYR A 739 -2.91 1.98 9.39
N HIS A 740 -3.25 1.96 10.68
CA HIS A 740 -4.60 2.22 11.18
C HIS A 740 -4.59 2.69 12.64
N GLU A 741 -5.38 3.71 12.97
CA GLU A 741 -5.58 4.27 14.32
C GLU A 741 -4.28 4.53 15.11
N GLY A 742 -3.26 5.08 14.45
CA GLY A 742 -1.97 5.39 15.09
C GLY A 742 -1.04 4.19 15.28
N MET A 743 -1.40 3.02 14.74
CA MET A 743 -0.69 1.75 14.89
C MET A 743 -0.29 1.14 13.55
N LYS A 744 0.73 0.27 13.59
CA LYS A 744 1.11 -0.61 12.49
C LYS A 744 0.67 -2.04 12.78
N PHE A 745 0.04 -2.65 11.79
CA PHE A 745 -0.40 -4.04 11.79
C PHE A 745 0.35 -4.80 10.68
N GLU A 746 0.74 -6.04 10.93
CA GLU A 746 1.35 -6.91 9.92
C GLU A 746 0.34 -7.98 9.49
N ALA A 747 0.11 -8.12 8.18
CA ALA A 747 -0.67 -9.19 7.58
C ALA A 747 0.10 -10.53 7.66
N ASN A 748 0.01 -11.19 8.81
CA ASN A 748 0.78 -12.38 9.16
C ASN A 748 0.08 -13.70 8.82
N ARG A 749 -1.20 -13.67 8.47
CA ARG A 749 -2.02 -14.88 8.27
C ARG A 749 -3.01 -14.71 7.12
N ALA A 750 -3.08 -15.68 6.21
CA ALA A 750 -4.18 -15.82 5.26
C ALA A 750 -5.33 -16.60 5.93
N ILE A 751 -6.57 -16.17 5.72
CA ILE A 751 -7.75 -16.92 6.16
C ILE A 751 -8.14 -17.86 5.01
N LEU A 752 -8.02 -19.17 5.25
CA LEU A 752 -8.26 -20.21 4.25
C LEU A 752 -9.71 -20.70 4.32
N PRO A 753 -10.51 -20.56 3.25
CA PRO A 753 -11.81 -21.21 3.15
C PRO A 753 -11.68 -22.74 3.27
N PRO A 754 -12.62 -23.44 3.92
CA PRO A 754 -12.63 -24.91 3.94
C PRO A 754 -12.72 -25.52 2.53
N ALA A 755 -13.40 -24.85 1.60
CA ALA A 755 -13.58 -25.28 0.22
C ALA A 755 -12.32 -25.15 -0.65
N SER A 756 -11.34 -24.35 -0.22
CA SER A 756 -10.07 -24.19 -0.96
C SER A 756 -9.06 -25.28 -0.64
N ILE A 757 -9.41 -26.26 0.21
CA ILE A 757 -8.59 -27.43 0.53
C ILE A 757 -9.32 -28.66 0.00
N ASP A 758 -8.68 -29.42 -0.88
CA ASP A 758 -9.16 -30.73 -1.32
C ASP A 758 -9.35 -31.63 -0.08
N PRO A 759 -10.58 -32.09 0.21
CA PRO A 759 -10.86 -32.95 1.35
C PRO A 759 -10.11 -34.29 1.32
N ALA A 760 -9.78 -34.80 0.12
CA ALA A 760 -9.10 -36.08 -0.07
C ALA A 760 -7.57 -35.95 0.04
N ALA A 761 -6.99 -34.86 -0.48
CA ALA A 761 -5.54 -34.64 -0.48
C ALA A 761 -5.04 -33.76 0.70
N GLY A 762 -5.92 -32.98 1.34
CA GLY A 762 -5.53 -31.99 2.35
C GLY A 762 -4.67 -30.85 1.80
N GLN A 763 -4.67 -30.65 0.49
CA GLN A 763 -3.89 -29.64 -0.25
C GLN A 763 -4.82 -28.54 -0.78
N PRO A 764 -4.31 -27.34 -1.09
CA PRO A 764 -5.11 -26.33 -1.75
C PRO A 764 -5.62 -26.87 -3.09
N GLN A 765 -6.84 -26.51 -3.50
CA GLN A 765 -7.29 -26.81 -4.86
C GLN A 765 -6.28 -26.17 -5.83
N GLU A 766 -5.47 -27.00 -6.50
CA GLU A 766 -4.37 -26.51 -7.32
C GLU A 766 -4.94 -25.86 -8.59
N ILE A 767 -5.10 -24.53 -8.53
CA ILE A 767 -5.40 -23.75 -9.72
C ILE A 767 -4.06 -23.56 -10.45
N GLY A 768 -3.97 -24.13 -11.64
CA GLY A 768 -2.89 -23.88 -12.59
C GLY A 768 -3.31 -22.83 -13.61
N ILE A 769 -2.36 -22.00 -14.05
CA ILE A 769 -2.56 -21.16 -15.23
C ILE A 769 -1.37 -21.29 -16.17
N LYS A 770 -1.59 -21.06 -17.46
CA LYS A 770 -0.54 -20.79 -18.44
C LYS A 770 -0.58 -19.32 -18.82
N LEU A 771 0.56 -18.64 -18.77
CA LEU A 771 0.74 -17.27 -19.23
C LEU A 771 1.60 -17.27 -20.48
N CYS A 772 1.16 -16.55 -21.52
CA CYS A 772 1.95 -16.43 -22.74
C CYS A 772 3.19 -15.53 -22.53
N GLY A 773 4.38 -16.09 -22.71
CA GLY A 773 5.66 -15.38 -22.69
C GLY A 773 5.90 -14.44 -23.87
N ALA A 774 5.05 -14.49 -24.90
CA ALA A 774 5.13 -13.59 -26.05
C ALA A 774 4.19 -12.37 -25.95
N CYS A 775 2.97 -12.54 -25.42
CA CYS A 775 1.96 -11.46 -25.38
C CYS A 775 1.28 -11.24 -24.02
N GLY A 776 1.58 -12.05 -23.01
CA GLY A 776 1.02 -11.90 -21.65
C GLY A 776 -0.42 -12.40 -21.47
N TYR A 777 -1.04 -12.95 -22.51
CA TYR A 777 -2.40 -13.46 -22.45
C TYR A 777 -2.53 -14.66 -21.48
N LEU A 778 -3.62 -14.69 -20.72
CA LEU A 778 -3.86 -15.65 -19.66
C LEU A 778 -4.76 -16.81 -20.11
N HIS A 779 -4.34 -18.02 -19.75
CA HIS A 779 -5.05 -19.27 -20.02
C HIS A 779 -5.26 -20.05 -18.72
N PRO A 780 -6.50 -20.15 -18.20
CA PRO A 780 -6.80 -21.01 -17.07
C PRO A 780 -6.55 -22.48 -17.45
N VAL A 781 -5.88 -23.24 -16.59
CA VAL A 781 -5.72 -24.69 -16.78
C VAL A 781 -6.87 -25.39 -16.05
N GLY A 782 -7.82 -25.94 -16.79
CA GLY A 782 -8.91 -26.78 -16.25
C GLY A 782 -8.48 -28.25 -16.06
N GLU A 783 -9.46 -29.17 -16.02
CA GLU A 783 -9.21 -30.63 -16.01
C GLU A 783 -8.73 -31.12 -17.39
N GLY A 784 -7.47 -30.83 -17.74
CA GLY A 784 -6.82 -31.25 -18.98
C GLY A 784 -5.50 -30.50 -19.23
N PRO A 785 -4.62 -30.97 -20.13
CA PRO A 785 -3.28 -30.39 -20.32
C PRO A 785 -3.26 -28.93 -20.83
N GLY A 786 -4.42 -28.35 -21.18
CA GLY A 786 -4.55 -27.00 -21.76
C GLY A 786 -3.91 -26.91 -23.16
N GLY A 787 -4.30 -25.95 -23.98
CA GLY A 787 -3.70 -25.77 -25.30
C GLY A 787 -2.17 -25.54 -25.23
N ASP A 788 -1.46 -25.97 -26.29
CA ASP A 788 -0.01 -25.77 -26.43
C ASP A 788 0.34 -24.43 -27.11
N LEU A 789 -0.64 -23.77 -27.71
CA LEU A 789 -0.50 -22.47 -28.37
C LEU A 789 -1.38 -21.43 -27.68
N CYS A 790 -0.90 -20.20 -27.63
CA CYS A 790 -1.66 -19.06 -27.12
C CYS A 790 -2.87 -18.76 -28.03
N GLU A 791 -4.08 -18.75 -27.47
CA GLU A 791 -5.34 -18.43 -28.18
C GLU A 791 -5.36 -17.03 -28.82
N ARG A 792 -4.56 -16.07 -28.31
CA ARG A 792 -4.48 -14.70 -28.88
C ARG A 792 -3.46 -14.58 -30.01
N CYS A 793 -2.21 -14.98 -29.74
CA CYS A 793 -1.09 -14.71 -30.66
C CYS A 793 -0.52 -15.97 -31.34
N ALA A 794 -1.10 -17.14 -31.08
CA ALA A 794 -0.66 -18.45 -31.57
C ALA A 794 0.79 -18.85 -31.20
N SER A 795 1.45 -18.12 -30.28
CA SER A 795 2.80 -18.46 -29.81
C SER A 795 2.82 -19.74 -28.96
N PRO A 796 3.83 -20.61 -29.10
CA PRO A 796 4.04 -21.78 -28.24
C PRO A 796 4.66 -21.44 -26.87
N GLU A 797 5.02 -20.18 -26.63
CA GLU A 797 5.69 -19.75 -25.39
C GLU A 797 4.70 -19.65 -24.22
N LEU A 798 4.22 -20.78 -23.71
CA LEU A 798 3.31 -20.83 -22.56
C LEU A 798 4.06 -21.22 -21.29
N ARG A 799 4.09 -20.32 -20.31
CA ARG A 799 4.67 -20.55 -18.98
C ARG A 799 3.58 -21.00 -18.00
N SER A 800 3.73 -22.22 -17.49
CA SER A 800 2.86 -22.72 -16.42
C SER A 800 3.22 -22.13 -15.06
N LEU A 801 2.21 -21.63 -14.35
CA LEU A 801 2.27 -21.33 -12.92
C LEU A 801 1.32 -22.30 -12.21
N VAL A 802 1.81 -22.93 -11.15
CA VAL A 802 1.08 -23.93 -10.35
C VAL A 802 1.00 -23.49 -8.90
N ALA A 803 0.15 -24.14 -8.10
CA ALA A 803 -0.10 -23.81 -6.70
C ALA A 803 -0.53 -22.34 -6.50
N LEU A 804 -1.38 -21.83 -7.42
CA LEU A 804 -1.99 -20.51 -7.23
C LEU A 804 -3.02 -20.57 -6.11
N PHE A 805 -2.97 -19.56 -5.25
CA PHE A 805 -3.84 -19.41 -4.10
C PHE A 805 -4.60 -18.09 -4.20
N ARG A 806 -5.93 -18.15 -4.24
CA ARG A 806 -6.75 -16.94 -4.29
C ARG A 806 -6.77 -16.26 -2.92
N LEU A 807 -6.17 -15.08 -2.83
CA LEU A 807 -6.11 -14.33 -1.57
C LEU A 807 -7.40 -13.52 -1.38
N GLU A 808 -8.26 -13.95 -0.46
CA GLU A 808 -9.56 -13.29 -0.21
C GLU A 808 -9.58 -12.50 1.10
N ASN A 809 -9.05 -13.09 2.19
CA ASN A 809 -9.06 -12.46 3.50
C ASN A 809 -7.76 -12.73 4.25
N VAL A 810 -7.32 -11.77 5.06
CA VAL A 810 -6.14 -11.89 5.91
C VAL A 810 -6.47 -11.55 7.35
N SER A 811 -5.75 -12.16 8.29
CA SER A 811 -5.71 -11.75 9.69
C SER A 811 -4.37 -11.09 9.96
N THR A 812 -4.41 -10.06 10.80
CA THR A 812 -3.26 -9.22 11.12
C THR A 812 -2.84 -9.38 12.57
N ARG A 813 -1.58 -9.05 12.85
CA ARG A 813 -1.08 -8.84 14.22
C ARG A 813 -0.63 -7.41 14.37
N ARG A 814 -0.90 -6.84 15.53
CA ARG A 814 -0.36 -5.54 15.89
C ARG A 814 1.16 -5.65 16.11
N ARG A 815 1.90 -4.62 15.69
CA ARG A 815 3.36 -4.58 15.70
C ARG A 815 3.90 -3.50 16.62
N GLU A 816 3.68 -2.24 16.24
CA GLU A 816 4.23 -1.09 16.96
C GLU A 816 3.41 0.18 16.70
N ARG A 817 3.58 1.20 17.55
CA ARG A 817 3.01 2.54 17.33
C ARG A 817 3.74 3.23 16.17
N ILE A 818 3.03 4.10 15.46
CA ILE A 818 3.62 4.94 14.43
C ILE A 818 4.56 5.95 15.09
N SER A 819 5.78 6.06 14.59
CA SER A 819 6.84 6.94 15.11
C SER A 819 6.97 8.22 14.27
N SER A 820 7.40 9.32 14.89
CA SER A 820 7.79 10.56 14.22
C SER A 820 9.11 10.44 13.42
N ASP A 821 9.75 9.27 13.39
CA ASP A 821 10.88 8.97 12.50
C ASP A 821 10.41 8.39 11.15
N GLU A 822 9.12 8.10 11.00
CA GLU A 822 8.55 7.53 9.77
C GLU A 822 8.07 8.62 8.81
N GLU A 823 8.91 8.96 7.82
CA GLU A 823 8.55 9.98 6.81
C GLU A 823 7.54 9.49 5.77
N GLU A 824 7.56 8.21 5.46
CA GLU A 824 6.70 7.56 4.47
C GLU A 824 6.26 6.18 5.00
N ARG A 825 5.14 5.67 4.49
CA ARG A 825 4.67 4.32 4.85
C ARG A 825 5.70 3.28 4.45
N GLN A 826 5.96 2.34 5.35
CA GLN A 826 6.75 1.15 5.02
C GLN A 826 5.97 0.27 4.05
N ARG A 827 6.47 0.16 2.81
CA ARG A 827 5.90 -0.72 1.79
C ARG A 827 6.85 -1.86 1.52
N LEU A 828 6.35 -3.09 1.59
CA LEU A 828 7.10 -4.22 1.09
C LEU A 828 6.98 -4.27 -0.44
N GLY A 829 8.12 -4.41 -1.11
CA GLY A 829 8.17 -4.52 -2.55
C GLY A 829 7.84 -5.94 -3.00
N TYR A 830 6.74 -6.11 -3.72
CA TYR A 830 6.36 -7.36 -4.36
C TYR A 830 6.71 -7.36 -5.86
N ASP A 831 6.92 -8.56 -6.40
CA ASP A 831 7.03 -8.82 -7.83
C ASP A 831 5.65 -9.28 -8.33
N ILE A 832 4.86 -8.33 -8.83
CA ILE A 832 3.47 -8.57 -9.25
C ILE A 832 3.42 -8.45 -10.76
N ILE A 833 2.79 -9.44 -11.40
CA ILE A 833 2.47 -9.42 -12.83
C ILE A 833 0.96 -9.38 -13.04
N THR A 834 0.55 -8.86 -14.19
CA THR A 834 -0.86 -8.79 -14.58
C THR A 834 -1.08 -9.70 -15.78
N GLY A 835 -2.01 -10.64 -15.66
CA GLY A 835 -2.54 -11.43 -16.77
C GLY A 835 -3.89 -10.88 -17.21
N VAL A 836 -4.18 -10.95 -18.50
CA VAL A 836 -5.45 -10.50 -19.09
C VAL A 836 -6.05 -11.58 -19.97
N ARG A 837 -7.37 -11.70 -19.90
CA ARG A 837 -8.18 -12.54 -20.78
C ARG A 837 -9.49 -11.82 -21.08
N PHE A 838 -9.86 -11.71 -22.35
CA PHE A 838 -11.23 -11.34 -22.71
C PHE A 838 -12.10 -12.60 -22.66
N GLU A 839 -13.26 -12.50 -22.01
CA GLU A 839 -14.18 -13.64 -21.97
C GLU A 839 -14.93 -13.79 -23.28
N ASP A 840 -15.15 -15.05 -23.69
CA ASP A 840 -15.91 -15.33 -24.88
C ASP A 840 -17.40 -15.41 -24.53
N SER A 841 -18.21 -14.51 -25.09
CA SER A 841 -19.66 -14.51 -24.91
C SER A 841 -20.31 -15.18 -26.13
N GLY A 842 -20.73 -16.44 -25.97
CA GLY A 842 -21.45 -17.18 -27.02
C GLY A 842 -20.62 -17.46 -28.28
N GLY A 843 -19.29 -17.44 -28.20
CA GLY A 843 -18.38 -17.63 -29.34
C GLY A 843 -17.79 -16.32 -29.91
N ARG A 844 -18.19 -15.14 -29.40
CA ARG A 844 -17.46 -13.88 -29.65
C ARG A 844 -16.31 -13.69 -28.68
N PRO A 845 -15.14 -13.23 -29.14
CA PRO A 845 -14.20 -12.55 -28.27
C PRO A 845 -14.86 -11.30 -27.67
N GLY A 846 -14.86 -11.15 -26.35
CA GLY A 846 -15.42 -9.99 -25.64
C GLY A 846 -14.65 -8.66 -25.81
N TYR A 847 -14.16 -8.37 -27.01
CA TYR A 847 -13.44 -7.13 -27.33
C TYR A 847 -13.74 -6.61 -28.75
N VAL A 848 -13.74 -5.29 -28.90
CA VAL A 848 -13.75 -4.53 -30.16
C VAL A 848 -12.32 -4.21 -30.58
N GLN A 849 -12.04 -4.28 -31.88
CA GLN A 849 -10.74 -3.93 -32.43
C GLN A 849 -10.80 -2.62 -33.23
N ALA A 850 -9.79 -1.76 -33.06
CA ALA A 850 -9.56 -0.59 -33.88
C ALA A 850 -8.10 -0.52 -34.36
N THR A 851 -7.88 0.17 -35.48
CA THR A 851 -6.55 0.39 -36.04
C THR A 851 -6.27 1.89 -36.11
N LEU A 852 -5.06 2.29 -35.73
CA LEU A 852 -4.58 3.66 -35.84
C LEU A 852 -3.88 3.85 -37.18
N HIS A 853 -4.39 4.77 -37.99
CA HIS A 853 -3.80 5.10 -39.30
C HIS A 853 -3.22 6.50 -39.30
N SER A 854 -2.01 6.65 -39.85
CA SER A 854 -1.40 7.94 -40.19
C SER A 854 -0.93 7.86 -41.64
N ASN A 855 -1.34 8.81 -42.49
CA ASN A 855 -0.98 8.85 -43.91
C ASN A 855 -1.22 7.52 -44.69
N GLY A 856 -2.19 6.71 -44.27
CA GLY A 856 -2.50 5.41 -44.87
C GLY A 856 -1.72 4.20 -44.31
N GLU A 857 -0.71 4.42 -43.45
CA GLU A 857 0.01 3.35 -42.77
C GLU A 857 -0.60 3.05 -41.39
N ALA A 858 -0.65 1.76 -41.02
CA ALA A 858 -1.11 1.34 -39.70
C ALA A 858 0.03 1.47 -38.68
N LEU A 859 -0.19 2.24 -37.61
CA LEU A 859 0.81 2.47 -36.55
C LEU A 859 0.62 1.53 -35.36
N ALA A 860 -0.62 1.22 -34.99
CA ALA A 860 -0.93 0.34 -33.89
C ALA A 860 -2.35 -0.25 -34.02
N THR A 861 -2.56 -1.38 -33.35
CA THR A 861 -3.85 -2.02 -33.17
C THR A 861 -4.29 -1.88 -31.72
N LEU A 862 -5.55 -1.51 -31.54
CA LEU A 862 -6.23 -1.34 -30.26
C LEU A 862 -7.25 -2.47 -30.08
N GLN A 863 -7.23 -3.17 -28.96
CA GLN A 863 -8.26 -4.17 -28.60
C GLN A 863 -8.89 -3.76 -27.27
N TYR A 864 -10.15 -3.33 -27.30
CA TYR A 864 -10.89 -2.86 -26.14
C TYR A 864 -11.99 -3.83 -25.74
N GLY A 865 -12.05 -4.25 -24.48
CA GLY A 865 -13.15 -5.04 -23.94
C GLY A 865 -13.74 -4.39 -22.69
N GLN A 866 -15.08 -4.39 -22.60
CA GLN A 866 -15.83 -3.87 -21.46
C GLN A 866 -15.70 -4.76 -20.20
N THR A 867 -15.44 -6.06 -20.36
CA THR A 867 -15.41 -7.02 -19.25
C THR A 867 -14.21 -7.98 -19.36
N ALA A 868 -13.00 -7.43 -19.42
CA ALA A 868 -11.79 -8.24 -19.42
C ALA A 868 -11.51 -8.82 -18.03
N ASN A 869 -11.28 -10.13 -17.97
CA ASN A 869 -10.85 -10.84 -16.76
C ASN A 869 -9.35 -10.58 -16.54
N LEU A 870 -9.04 -9.83 -15.48
CA LEU A 870 -7.68 -9.45 -15.12
C LEU A 870 -7.24 -10.18 -13.85
N TRP A 871 -6.05 -10.77 -13.89
CA TRP A 871 -5.43 -11.45 -12.76
C TRP A 871 -4.19 -10.69 -12.32
N ARG A 872 -4.12 -10.31 -11.05
CA ARG A 872 -2.89 -9.79 -10.43
C ARG A 872 -2.26 -10.91 -9.61
N ILE A 873 -1.03 -11.27 -9.95
CA ILE A 873 -0.36 -12.46 -9.40
C ILE A 873 0.92 -12.04 -8.69
N ASN A 874 1.06 -12.36 -7.41
CA ASN A 874 2.22 -12.02 -6.60
C ASN A 874 3.25 -13.16 -6.63
N LEU A 875 4.30 -12.97 -7.44
CA LEU A 875 5.36 -13.96 -7.65
C LEU A 875 6.38 -14.04 -6.51
N GLY A 876 6.31 -13.17 -5.51
CA GLY A 876 7.25 -13.15 -4.39
C GLY A 876 7.78 -11.76 -4.06
N TRP A 877 8.82 -11.71 -3.22
CA TRP A 877 9.53 -10.47 -2.93
C TRP A 877 10.25 -9.92 -4.16
N LEU A 878 10.23 -8.61 -4.33
CA LEU A 878 10.91 -7.92 -5.43
C LEU A 878 12.42 -8.20 -5.42
N ARG A 879 13.07 -8.04 -4.26
CA ARG A 879 14.53 -8.17 -4.09
C ARG A 879 14.96 -9.57 -3.61
N ARG A 880 14.20 -10.62 -3.97
CA ARG A 880 14.57 -12.01 -3.63
C ARG A 880 15.88 -12.42 -4.29
N GLU A 881 16.69 -13.21 -3.58
CA GLU A 881 18.00 -13.70 -4.05
C GLU A 881 17.85 -14.64 -5.25
N ASN A 882 16.91 -15.59 -5.20
CA ASN A 882 16.62 -16.50 -6.30
C ASN A 882 15.32 -16.11 -7.02
N LYS A 883 15.43 -15.64 -8.27
CA LYS A 883 14.28 -15.20 -9.09
C LYS A 883 13.38 -16.34 -9.58
N HIS A 884 13.91 -17.56 -9.65
CA HIS A 884 13.17 -18.74 -10.09
C HIS A 884 12.27 -19.32 -9.00
N LEU A 885 12.56 -19.03 -7.73
CA LEU A 885 11.72 -19.45 -6.61
C LEU A 885 10.54 -18.48 -6.46
N LEU A 886 9.35 -18.90 -6.92
CA LEU A 886 8.14 -18.06 -6.95
C LEU A 886 7.22 -18.36 -5.76
N GLY A 887 6.54 -17.34 -5.25
CA GLY A 887 5.55 -17.46 -4.20
C GLY A 887 6.13 -17.43 -2.78
N PHE A 888 5.30 -17.72 -1.79
CA PHE A 888 5.59 -17.59 -0.36
C PHE A 888 5.30 -18.88 0.37
N VAL A 889 5.99 -19.10 1.49
CA VAL A 889 5.73 -20.24 2.35
C VAL A 889 4.50 -19.97 3.23
N LEU A 890 3.48 -20.79 3.08
CA LEU A 890 2.23 -20.76 3.83
C LEU A 890 2.06 -22.07 4.58
N ASP A 891 1.81 -21.96 5.88
CA ASP A 891 1.35 -23.07 6.69
C ASP A 891 -0.16 -23.24 6.44
N LEU A 892 -0.53 -24.28 5.70
CA LEU A 892 -1.92 -24.51 5.25
C LEU A 892 -2.88 -24.86 6.39
N ASP A 893 -2.34 -25.32 7.51
CA ASP A 893 -3.11 -25.71 8.67
C ASP A 893 -3.55 -24.51 9.51
N SER A 894 -2.61 -23.57 9.68
CA SER A 894 -2.80 -22.42 10.55
C SER A 894 -3.02 -21.11 9.78
N GLY A 895 -2.76 -21.11 8.47
CA GLY A 895 -2.80 -19.95 7.57
C GLY A 895 -1.62 -18.99 7.72
N TRP A 896 -0.60 -19.32 8.53
CA TRP A 896 0.48 -18.39 8.84
C TRP A 896 1.50 -18.31 7.71
N TRP A 897 1.91 -17.09 7.38
CA TRP A 897 3.07 -16.86 6.52
C TRP A 897 4.35 -17.20 7.27
N LYS A 898 5.17 -18.08 6.69
CA LYS A 898 6.40 -18.63 7.28
C LYS A 898 7.64 -18.12 6.55
N LYS A 899 8.81 -18.32 7.14
CA LYS A 899 10.10 -18.06 6.48
C LYS A 899 10.50 -19.24 5.60
N ASP A 900 11.31 -18.99 4.58
CA ASP A 900 11.81 -20.03 3.67
C ASP A 900 12.59 -21.15 4.39
N GLN A 901 13.30 -20.83 5.47
CA GLN A 901 14.06 -21.76 6.31
C GLN A 901 13.18 -22.72 7.13
N GLU A 902 11.87 -22.46 7.18
CA GLU A 902 10.90 -23.29 7.91
C GLU A 902 10.22 -24.30 6.98
N LEU A 903 10.65 -24.38 5.70
CA LEU A 903 10.32 -25.51 4.84
C LEU A 903 11.06 -26.76 5.34
N PRO A 904 10.35 -27.89 5.53
CA PRO A 904 11.01 -29.14 5.89
C PRO A 904 11.96 -29.56 4.77
N GLU A 905 13.15 -30.06 5.15
CA GLU A 905 14.02 -30.72 4.17
C GLU A 905 13.31 -31.97 3.61
N PRO A 906 13.49 -32.29 2.32
CA PRO A 906 12.97 -33.52 1.76
C PRO A 906 13.74 -34.70 2.37
N ASP A 907 13.29 -35.20 3.53
CA ASP A 907 13.97 -36.30 4.21
C ASP A 907 13.37 -37.67 3.89
N ASN A 908 14.28 -38.64 3.89
CA ASN A 908 14.14 -40.01 3.44
C ASN A 908 13.18 -40.80 4.36
N GLY A 909 12.02 -41.19 3.81
CA GLY A 909 11.43 -42.50 4.11
C GLY A 909 10.72 -42.71 5.46
N HIS A 910 10.24 -41.68 6.14
CA HIS A 910 9.29 -41.87 7.25
C HIS A 910 7.99 -41.09 7.00
N ASP A 911 6.97 -41.83 6.57
CA ASP A 911 5.56 -41.43 6.57
C ASP A 911 5.09 -41.27 8.02
N ASP A 912 5.01 -40.03 8.47
CA ASP A 912 4.21 -39.66 9.65
C ASP A 912 2.96 -38.94 9.11
N GLU A 913 1.82 -39.63 9.10
CA GLU A 913 0.51 -39.18 8.59
C GLU A 913 -0.12 -38.01 9.40
N LEU A 914 0.61 -37.40 10.35
CA LEU A 914 0.13 -36.36 11.26
C LEU A 914 0.76 -34.95 11.06
N ALA A 915 1.55 -34.73 10.01
CA ALA A 915 2.18 -33.43 9.73
C ALA A 915 1.81 -32.87 8.34
N LYS A 916 0.70 -32.12 8.25
CA LYS A 916 0.42 -31.27 7.08
C LYS A 916 1.35 -30.04 7.14
N ARG A 917 2.34 -30.03 6.23
CA ARG A 917 3.55 -29.17 6.26
C ARG A 917 3.33 -27.79 5.61
N PRO A 918 4.17 -26.79 5.92
CA PRO A 918 4.23 -25.53 5.17
C PRO A 918 4.54 -25.78 3.69
N GLN A 919 3.76 -25.17 2.79
CA GLN A 919 3.89 -25.29 1.33
C GLN A 919 4.16 -23.92 0.70
N ARG A 920 4.83 -23.91 -0.46
CA ARG A 920 4.99 -22.69 -1.26
C ARG A 920 3.77 -22.47 -2.15
N VAL A 921 3.13 -21.31 -2.02
CA VAL A 921 1.94 -20.93 -2.79
C VAL A 921 2.15 -19.58 -3.48
N ILE A 922 1.47 -19.35 -4.60
CA ILE A 922 1.50 -18.09 -5.35
C ILE A 922 0.18 -17.34 -5.14
N PRO A 923 0.13 -16.30 -4.30
CA PRO A 923 -1.09 -15.53 -4.08
C PRO A 923 -1.52 -14.78 -5.34
N TYR A 924 -2.80 -14.83 -5.67
CA TYR A 924 -3.38 -14.02 -6.75
C TYR A 924 -4.75 -13.46 -6.36
N VAL A 925 -5.17 -12.44 -7.10
CA VAL A 925 -6.53 -11.89 -7.09
C VAL A 925 -6.99 -11.70 -8.53
N GLN A 926 -8.31 -11.76 -8.74
CA GLN A 926 -8.91 -11.52 -10.05
C GLN A 926 -10.10 -10.55 -9.96
N ASP A 927 -10.32 -9.82 -11.04
CA ASP A 927 -11.43 -8.88 -11.19
C ASP A 927 -11.75 -8.63 -12.67
N TYR A 928 -12.95 -8.13 -12.95
CA TYR A 928 -13.37 -7.76 -14.31
C TYR A 928 -13.27 -6.24 -14.49
N ARG A 929 -12.63 -5.80 -15.57
CA ARG A 929 -12.42 -4.37 -15.85
C ARG A 929 -12.53 -4.06 -17.33
N ASN A 930 -12.89 -2.81 -17.63
CA ASN A 930 -12.66 -2.21 -18.94
C ASN A 930 -11.14 -2.22 -19.21
N ALA A 931 -10.72 -2.87 -20.30
CA ALA A 931 -9.31 -2.99 -20.65
C ALA A 931 -9.07 -2.72 -22.13
N LEU A 932 -7.94 -2.09 -22.43
CA LEU A 932 -7.45 -1.77 -23.76
C LEU A 932 -6.04 -2.32 -23.92
N LEU A 933 -5.85 -3.21 -24.89
CA LEU A 933 -4.53 -3.61 -25.35
C LEU A 933 -4.10 -2.69 -26.49
N TRP A 934 -2.95 -2.06 -26.33
CA TRP A 934 -2.27 -1.29 -27.38
C TRP A 934 -1.09 -2.12 -27.90
N GLU A 935 -1.17 -2.53 -29.17
CA GLU A 935 -0.14 -3.28 -29.88
C GLU A 935 0.47 -2.43 -31.00
N PRO A 936 1.76 -2.10 -30.96
CA PRO A 936 2.40 -1.39 -32.07
C PRO A 936 2.44 -2.29 -33.31
N ALA A 937 2.25 -1.70 -34.50
CA ALA A 937 2.29 -2.44 -35.76
C ALA A 937 3.67 -3.03 -36.06
N THR A 938 4.73 -2.34 -35.61
CA THR A 938 6.12 -2.80 -35.64
C THR A 938 6.64 -2.99 -34.24
N GLN A 939 7.46 -4.02 -34.03
CA GLN A 939 8.09 -4.24 -32.72
C GLN A 939 8.99 -3.05 -32.34
N LEU A 940 8.67 -2.41 -31.22
CA LEU A 940 9.44 -1.30 -30.68
C LEU A 940 10.50 -1.80 -29.70
N GLU A 941 11.63 -1.12 -29.65
CA GLU A 941 12.66 -1.39 -28.65
C GLU A 941 12.14 -1.13 -27.21
N PRO A 942 12.56 -1.91 -26.20
CA PRO A 942 12.03 -1.78 -24.84
C PRO A 942 12.09 -0.36 -24.24
N PRO A 943 13.17 0.44 -24.42
CA PRO A 943 13.20 1.82 -23.94
C PRO A 943 12.14 2.72 -24.58
N LEU A 944 11.89 2.55 -25.88
CA LEU A 944 10.91 3.33 -26.62
C LEU A 944 9.49 3.01 -26.13
N LEU A 945 9.16 1.72 -25.94
CA LEU A 945 7.85 1.31 -25.45
C LEU A 945 7.64 1.68 -23.97
N ALA A 946 8.68 1.63 -23.14
CA ALA A 946 8.61 2.11 -21.75
C ALA A 946 8.33 3.62 -21.67
N SER A 947 9.03 4.39 -22.50
CA SER A 947 8.84 5.85 -22.61
C SER A 947 7.44 6.20 -23.13
N LEU A 948 6.97 5.49 -24.16
CA LEU A 948 5.64 5.69 -24.73
C LEU A 948 4.53 5.33 -23.71
N GLN A 949 4.68 4.22 -22.99
CA GLN A 949 3.74 3.84 -21.93
C GLN A 949 3.63 4.93 -20.86
N ALA A 950 4.77 5.47 -20.39
CA ALA A 950 4.79 6.54 -19.40
C ALA A 950 4.11 7.82 -19.93
N ALA A 951 4.45 8.22 -21.16
CA ALA A 951 3.91 9.41 -21.81
C ALA A 951 2.40 9.30 -22.04
N LEU A 952 1.92 8.21 -22.66
CA LEU A 952 0.50 7.99 -22.94
C LEU A 952 -0.31 7.89 -21.65
N LYS A 953 0.17 7.15 -20.64
CA LYS A 953 -0.55 7.07 -19.35
C LYS A 953 -0.74 8.46 -18.74
N ALA A 954 0.33 9.24 -18.63
CA ALA A 954 0.29 10.58 -18.04
C ALA A 954 -0.58 11.54 -18.88
N ALA A 955 -0.47 11.49 -20.20
CA ALA A 955 -1.26 12.34 -21.10
C ALA A 955 -2.76 12.02 -21.06
N ILE A 956 -3.14 10.74 -21.01
CA ILE A 956 -4.56 10.33 -20.85
C ILE A 956 -5.09 10.85 -19.51
N GLN A 957 -4.31 10.74 -18.43
CA GLN A 957 -4.71 11.24 -17.12
C GLN A 957 -4.95 12.75 -17.11
N LEU A 958 -4.09 13.53 -17.77
CA LEU A 958 -4.24 14.98 -17.85
C LEU A 958 -5.39 15.42 -18.78
N GLU A 959 -5.47 14.86 -19.99
CA GLU A 959 -6.49 15.20 -20.99
C GLU A 959 -7.91 14.91 -20.48
N TYR A 960 -8.09 13.77 -19.81
CA TYR A 960 -9.39 13.35 -19.29
C TYR A 960 -9.60 13.65 -17.81
N GLN A 961 -8.65 14.35 -17.16
CA GLN A 961 -8.70 14.72 -15.74
C GLN A 961 -8.94 13.52 -14.80
N LEU A 962 -8.26 12.40 -15.06
CA LEU A 962 -8.37 11.17 -14.28
C LEU A 962 -7.38 11.17 -13.10
N GLU A 963 -7.80 10.57 -11.98
CA GLU A 963 -6.89 10.32 -10.86
C GLU A 963 -5.88 9.20 -11.18
N ASP A 964 -4.73 9.17 -10.50
CA ASP A 964 -3.72 8.12 -10.75
C ASP A 964 -4.23 6.70 -10.44
N SER A 965 -5.22 6.58 -9.56
CA SER A 965 -5.89 5.32 -9.24
C SER A 965 -7.01 4.91 -10.21
N GLU A 966 -7.41 5.77 -11.16
CA GLU A 966 -8.51 5.46 -12.09
C GLU A 966 -8.02 4.79 -13.38
N LEU A 967 -6.77 5.04 -13.79
CA LEU A 967 -6.16 4.44 -14.97
C LEU A 967 -4.83 3.76 -14.63
N ALA A 968 -4.74 2.47 -14.90
CA ALA A 968 -3.51 1.71 -14.79
C ALA A 968 -2.93 1.39 -16.18
N ALA A 969 -1.60 1.27 -16.24
CA ALA A 969 -0.87 0.86 -17.44
C ALA A 969 0.20 -0.17 -17.06
N GLU A 970 0.15 -1.36 -17.66
CA GLU A 970 1.07 -2.47 -17.40
C GLU A 970 1.73 -2.92 -18.72
N PRO A 971 3.05 -3.17 -18.75
CA PRO A 971 3.70 -3.78 -19.90
C PRO A 971 3.38 -5.27 -19.96
N LEU A 972 2.99 -5.77 -21.14
CA LEU A 972 2.82 -7.21 -21.38
C LEU A 972 3.87 -7.75 -22.35
N PRO A 973 4.31 -9.01 -22.16
CA PRO A 973 4.03 -9.92 -21.03
C PRO A 973 4.60 -9.47 -19.68
N ASP A 974 5.72 -8.74 -19.68
CA ASP A 974 6.34 -8.22 -18.47
C ASP A 974 7.22 -6.99 -18.76
N ARG A 975 7.82 -6.42 -17.70
CA ARG A 975 8.66 -5.21 -17.76
C ARG A 975 9.97 -5.37 -18.53
N HIS A 976 10.47 -6.60 -18.67
CA HIS A 976 11.73 -6.94 -19.32
C HIS A 976 11.51 -7.29 -20.80
N HIS A 977 10.36 -7.90 -21.12
CA HIS A 977 9.93 -8.24 -22.46
C HIS A 977 8.66 -7.45 -22.80
N ARG A 978 8.84 -6.20 -23.22
CA ARG A 978 7.72 -5.29 -23.51
C ARG A 978 7.29 -5.47 -24.96
N ARG A 979 6.08 -5.95 -25.18
CA ARG A 979 5.47 -6.06 -26.53
C ARG A 979 4.21 -5.22 -26.66
N LEU A 980 3.38 -5.19 -25.61
CA LEU A 980 2.09 -4.51 -25.60
C LEU A 980 2.00 -3.60 -24.37
N ILE A 981 1.12 -2.61 -24.44
CA ILE A 981 0.69 -1.85 -23.28
C ILE A 981 -0.75 -2.25 -22.96
N LEU A 982 -0.98 -2.75 -21.75
CA LEU A 982 -2.32 -2.97 -21.21
C LEU A 982 -2.73 -1.74 -20.41
N PHE A 983 -3.73 -1.01 -20.91
CA PHE A 983 -4.45 -0.03 -20.11
C PHE A 983 -5.71 -0.67 -19.53
N TYR A 984 -6.03 -0.38 -18.27
CA TYR A 984 -7.32 -0.76 -17.71
C TYR A 984 -7.84 0.30 -16.74
N GLU A 985 -9.16 0.47 -16.73
CA GLU A 985 -9.83 1.40 -15.82
C GLU A 985 -9.97 0.72 -14.46
N ALA A 986 -9.28 1.27 -13.46
CA ALA A 986 -9.25 0.72 -12.11
C ALA A 986 -10.44 1.20 -11.25
N ALA A 987 -11.18 2.23 -11.72
CA ALA A 987 -12.46 2.62 -11.16
C ALA A 987 -13.55 1.57 -11.44
N GLU A 988 -14.50 1.42 -10.53
CA GLU A 988 -15.64 0.51 -10.71
C GLU A 988 -16.65 1.10 -11.69
N GLY A 989 -17.16 0.27 -12.60
CA GLY A 989 -18.03 0.72 -13.68
C GLY A 989 -17.29 1.31 -14.88
N GLY A 990 -16.00 1.64 -14.73
CA GLY A 990 -15.19 2.26 -15.77
C GLY A 990 -15.40 3.77 -15.90
N ALA A 991 -14.36 4.48 -16.32
CA ALA A 991 -14.43 5.92 -16.66
C ALA A 991 -14.94 6.14 -18.09
N GLY A 992 -15.01 5.09 -18.91
CA GLY A 992 -15.41 5.15 -20.33
C GLY A 992 -14.38 5.84 -21.23
N VAL A 993 -13.18 6.11 -20.71
CA VAL A 993 -12.09 6.78 -21.45
C VAL A 993 -11.49 5.82 -22.45
N LEU A 994 -11.28 4.55 -22.07
CA LEU A 994 -10.71 3.55 -22.98
C LEU A 994 -11.61 3.26 -24.18
N GLN A 995 -12.93 3.29 -23.99
CA GLN A 995 -13.89 3.20 -25.08
C GLN A 995 -13.74 4.40 -26.03
N GLN A 996 -13.61 5.61 -25.52
CA GLN A 996 -13.45 6.82 -26.34
C GLN A 996 -12.15 6.82 -27.14
N LEU A 997 -11.05 6.29 -26.61
CA LEU A 997 -9.82 6.13 -27.38
C LEU A 997 -10.02 5.26 -28.64
N VAL A 998 -11.03 4.39 -28.62
CA VAL A 998 -11.41 3.49 -29.73
C VAL A 998 -12.52 4.09 -30.60
N THR A 999 -13.50 4.79 -30.02
CA THR A 999 -14.70 5.26 -30.74
C THR A 999 -14.60 6.68 -31.27
N ASP A 1000 -13.84 7.58 -30.64
CA ASP A 1000 -13.58 8.94 -31.14
C ASP A 1000 -12.35 8.93 -32.06
N PRO A 1001 -12.50 9.22 -33.37
CA PRO A 1001 -11.40 9.19 -34.33
C PRO A 1001 -10.23 10.11 -33.98
N GLN A 1002 -10.44 11.16 -33.18
CA GLN A 1002 -9.44 12.18 -32.86
C GLN A 1002 -8.88 12.07 -31.43
N ALA A 1003 -9.33 11.09 -30.64
CA ALA A 1003 -8.94 10.99 -29.23
C ALA A 1003 -7.44 10.77 -29.04
N ILE A 1004 -6.83 9.86 -29.81
CA ILE A 1004 -5.40 9.57 -29.73
C ILE A 1004 -4.54 10.79 -30.14
N ALA A 1005 -4.99 11.56 -31.14
CA ALA A 1005 -4.31 12.77 -31.58
C ALA A 1005 -4.22 13.83 -30.46
N ARG A 1006 -5.30 14.04 -29.70
CA ARG A 1006 -5.31 14.95 -28.54
C ARG A 1006 -4.39 14.47 -27.42
N VAL A 1007 -4.43 13.16 -27.12
CA VAL A 1007 -3.52 12.55 -26.13
C VAL A 1007 -2.06 12.71 -26.55
N ALA A 1008 -1.73 12.53 -27.83
CA ALA A 1008 -0.37 12.70 -28.34
C ALA A 1008 0.13 14.15 -28.23
N ARG A 1009 -0.74 15.13 -28.50
CA ARG A 1009 -0.44 16.56 -28.30
C ARG A 1009 -0.11 16.87 -26.83
N CYS A 1010 -0.94 16.40 -25.90
CA CYS A 1010 -0.69 16.54 -24.46
C CYS A 1010 0.63 15.85 -24.03
N ALA A 1011 0.95 14.68 -24.60
CA ALA A 1011 2.21 13.98 -24.35
C ALA A 1011 3.46 14.75 -24.82
N LEU A 1012 3.39 15.46 -25.95
CA LEU A 1012 4.48 16.30 -26.45
C LEU A 1012 4.76 17.49 -25.50
N GLU A 1013 3.70 18.16 -25.05
CA GLU A 1013 3.79 19.25 -24.08
C GLU A 1013 4.41 18.78 -22.76
N LEU A 1014 3.97 17.62 -22.24
CA LEU A 1014 4.57 16.98 -21.06
C LEU A 1014 6.06 16.72 -21.25
N CYS A 1015 6.47 16.32 -22.45
CA CYS A 1015 7.86 16.04 -22.80
C CYS A 1015 8.69 17.31 -23.10
N HIS A 1016 8.21 18.49 -22.74
CA HIS A 1016 8.88 19.79 -22.98
C HIS A 1016 9.13 20.08 -24.47
N PHE A 1017 8.25 19.60 -25.34
CA PHE A 1017 8.19 20.02 -26.73
C PHE A 1017 7.02 20.97 -26.91
N ASP A 1018 7.21 22.00 -27.73
CA ASP A 1018 6.11 22.81 -28.21
C ASP A 1018 5.32 21.98 -29.26
N PRO A 1019 4.02 21.73 -29.07
CA PRO A 1019 3.27 20.82 -29.94
C PRO A 1019 2.99 21.37 -31.33
N ASP A 1020 3.05 22.70 -31.52
CA ASP A 1020 2.73 23.34 -32.81
C ASP A 1020 4.00 23.58 -33.64
N THR A 1021 5.11 23.97 -33.00
CA THR A 1021 6.41 24.21 -33.66
C THR A 1021 7.34 23.01 -33.62
N LEU A 1022 7.07 22.03 -32.74
CA LEU A 1022 7.93 20.89 -32.43
C LEU A 1022 9.31 21.30 -31.89
N ALA A 1023 9.48 22.56 -31.45
CA ALA A 1023 10.73 23.02 -30.84
C ALA A 1023 10.96 22.31 -29.49
N ASP A 1024 12.22 21.99 -29.20
CA ASP A 1024 12.60 21.50 -27.88
C ASP A 1024 12.79 22.68 -26.93
N LEU A 1025 12.00 22.72 -25.86
CA LEU A 1025 12.09 23.74 -24.81
C LEU A 1025 13.17 23.41 -23.78
N GLU A 1026 13.80 22.23 -23.88
CA GLU A 1026 14.89 21.70 -23.06
C GLU A 1026 14.57 21.43 -21.59
N HIS A 1027 13.63 22.18 -21.02
CA HIS A 1027 13.21 22.08 -19.64
C HIS A 1027 11.80 22.67 -19.51
N ALA A 1028 11.14 22.40 -18.39
CA ALA A 1028 9.93 23.14 -18.05
C ALA A 1028 10.27 24.63 -17.84
N ALA A 1029 9.36 25.56 -18.18
CA ALA A 1029 9.64 27.02 -18.24
C ALA A 1029 10.36 27.64 -17.02
N HIS A 1030 10.24 27.06 -15.83
CA HIS A 1030 10.83 27.52 -14.56
C HIS A 1030 11.97 26.63 -14.03
N ALA A 1031 12.27 25.49 -14.68
CA ALA A 1031 13.38 24.65 -14.30
C ALA A 1031 14.69 25.27 -14.79
N HIS A 1032 15.63 25.50 -13.88
CA HIS A 1032 16.98 25.93 -14.24
C HIS A 1032 17.82 24.78 -14.81
N GLU A 1033 17.43 23.54 -14.48
CA GLU A 1033 18.10 22.33 -14.92
C GLU A 1033 17.48 21.82 -16.22
N ARG A 1034 18.35 21.53 -17.18
CA ARG A 1034 17.97 20.94 -18.47
C ARG A 1034 17.45 19.51 -18.27
N CYS A 1035 16.30 19.20 -18.87
CA CYS A 1035 15.81 17.83 -18.97
C CYS A 1035 16.55 17.12 -20.12
N GLU A 1036 17.57 16.32 -19.77
CA GLU A 1036 18.39 15.61 -20.76
C GLU A 1036 17.67 14.43 -21.42
N ALA A 1037 17.16 13.46 -20.64
CA ALA A 1037 16.45 12.30 -21.18
C ALA A 1037 15.02 12.20 -20.62
N ALA A 1038 14.88 12.29 -19.30
CA ALA A 1038 13.60 12.35 -18.61
C ALA A 1038 13.78 13.05 -17.25
N CYS A 1039 12.74 13.70 -16.76
CA CYS A 1039 12.68 14.28 -15.43
C CYS A 1039 11.31 14.04 -14.79
N TYR A 1040 11.17 14.38 -13.50
CA TYR A 1040 9.90 14.27 -12.78
C TYR A 1040 8.81 15.23 -13.30
N ASP A 1041 9.16 16.17 -14.19
CA ASP A 1041 8.18 17.06 -14.85
C ASP A 1041 7.64 16.50 -16.17
N CYS A 1042 8.20 15.40 -16.67
CA CYS A 1042 7.77 14.75 -17.90
C CYS A 1042 7.39 13.27 -17.70
N LEU A 1043 8.38 12.37 -17.74
CA LEU A 1043 8.17 10.92 -17.78
C LEU A 1043 8.42 10.23 -16.43
N LEU A 1044 9.24 10.79 -15.54
CA LEU A 1044 9.60 10.12 -14.28
C LEU A 1044 8.47 10.25 -13.25
N SER A 1045 8.10 9.15 -12.63
CA SER A 1045 7.15 9.09 -11.51
C SER A 1045 7.64 8.13 -10.44
N TYR A 1046 7.04 8.18 -9.24
CA TYR A 1046 7.34 7.19 -8.20
C TYR A 1046 6.90 5.78 -8.59
N THR A 1047 5.83 5.64 -9.38
CA THR A 1047 5.26 4.35 -9.77
C THR A 1047 6.10 3.65 -10.85
N ASN A 1048 6.81 4.40 -11.70
CA ASN A 1048 7.68 3.86 -12.75
C ASN A 1048 9.18 3.92 -12.42
N GLN A 1049 9.59 4.07 -11.15
CA GLN A 1049 11.00 4.13 -10.72
C GLN A 1049 11.91 3.07 -11.32
N ARG A 1050 11.39 1.86 -11.54
CA ARG A 1050 12.17 0.75 -12.13
C ARG A 1050 12.51 0.99 -13.60
N ASP A 1051 11.77 1.85 -14.28
CA ASP A 1051 11.90 2.12 -15.70
C ASP A 1051 12.68 3.41 -15.96
N HIS A 1052 13.05 4.19 -14.93
CA HIS A 1052 13.70 5.50 -15.09
C HIS A 1052 14.91 5.51 -16.03
N LEU A 1053 15.72 4.45 -16.03
CA LEU A 1053 16.88 4.32 -16.93
C LEU A 1053 16.53 4.08 -18.40
N LEU A 1054 15.28 3.69 -18.67
CA LEU A 1054 14.74 3.42 -20.01
C LEU A 1054 13.98 4.62 -20.58
N LEU A 1055 13.66 5.63 -19.76
CA LEU A 1055 12.79 6.73 -20.15
C LEU A 1055 13.58 7.81 -20.89
N ASP A 1056 13.16 8.10 -22.11
CA ASP A 1056 13.78 9.08 -23.00
C ASP A 1056 12.71 9.82 -23.82
N ARG A 1057 12.55 11.11 -23.54
CA ARG A 1057 11.60 12.01 -24.20
C ARG A 1057 11.96 12.27 -25.67
N HIS A 1058 13.24 12.27 -26.02
CA HIS A 1058 13.70 12.50 -27.38
C HIS A 1058 13.45 11.27 -28.26
N ALA A 1059 13.64 10.07 -27.70
CA ALA A 1059 13.39 8.82 -28.41
C ALA A 1059 11.93 8.67 -28.88
N ILE A 1060 10.96 9.08 -28.05
CA ILE A 1060 9.53 8.95 -28.38
C ILE A 1060 8.95 10.09 -29.22
N LYS A 1061 9.64 11.24 -29.33
CA LYS A 1061 9.13 12.40 -30.05
C LYS A 1061 8.64 12.09 -31.48
N PRO A 1062 9.38 11.36 -32.34
CA PRO A 1062 8.92 11.07 -33.70
C PRO A 1062 7.60 10.30 -33.73
N LEU A 1063 7.44 9.34 -32.82
CA LEU A 1063 6.22 8.54 -32.72
C LEU A 1063 5.04 9.36 -32.19
N LEU A 1064 5.26 10.24 -31.21
CA LEU A 1064 4.21 11.14 -30.71
C LEU A 1064 3.74 12.12 -31.80
N VAL A 1065 4.66 12.64 -32.63
CA VAL A 1065 4.30 13.47 -33.79
C VAL A 1065 3.44 12.69 -34.78
N GLN A 1066 3.82 11.45 -35.11
CA GLN A 1066 3.00 10.60 -35.98
C GLN A 1066 1.60 10.33 -35.40
N LEU A 1067 1.50 10.10 -34.09
CA LEU A 1067 0.23 9.88 -33.39
C LEU A 1067 -0.67 11.13 -33.41
N MET A 1068 -0.11 12.33 -33.45
CA MET A 1068 -0.86 13.59 -33.51
C MET A 1068 -1.67 13.74 -34.82
N ASP A 1069 -1.21 13.08 -35.90
CA ASP A 1069 -1.89 13.08 -37.21
C ASP A 1069 -2.73 11.80 -37.45
N THR A 1070 -2.98 11.00 -36.40
CA THR A 1070 -3.73 9.74 -36.56
C THR A 1070 -5.23 9.90 -36.55
N THR A 1071 -5.90 8.99 -37.26
CA THR A 1071 -7.34 8.73 -37.10
C THR A 1071 -7.58 7.31 -36.64
N THR A 1072 -8.37 7.14 -35.58
CA THR A 1072 -8.82 5.82 -35.12
C THR A 1072 -9.97 5.30 -35.98
N GLN A 1073 -9.86 4.06 -36.47
CA GLN A 1073 -10.91 3.38 -37.21
C GLN A 1073 -11.32 2.09 -36.49
N ALA A 1074 -12.56 2.04 -35.98
CA ALA A 1074 -13.12 0.85 -35.32
C ALA A 1074 -13.63 -0.16 -36.35
N SER A 1075 -13.26 -1.43 -36.20
CA SER A 1075 -13.79 -2.55 -36.99
C SER A 1075 -15.09 -3.04 -36.36
N SER A 1076 -16.12 -3.30 -37.19
CA SER A 1076 -17.41 -3.85 -36.76
C SER A 1076 -17.38 -5.37 -36.51
N THR A 1077 -16.27 -6.06 -36.78
CA THR A 1077 -16.11 -7.51 -36.54
C THR A 1077 -14.68 -7.90 -36.11
N HIS A 1078 -14.58 -9.05 -35.41
CA HIS A 1078 -13.37 -9.58 -34.74
C HIS A 1078 -12.32 -10.21 -35.67
N LYS A 1079 -12.63 -10.41 -36.96
CA LYS A 1079 -11.67 -10.79 -38.01
C LYS A 1079 -11.62 -9.66 -39.03
N PRO A 1080 -10.49 -9.46 -39.74
CA PRO A 1080 -10.49 -8.58 -40.91
C PRO A 1080 -11.61 -9.03 -41.85
N ARG A 1081 -12.60 -8.17 -42.09
CA ARG A 1081 -13.83 -8.46 -42.86
C ARG A 1081 -13.55 -9.24 -44.17
N LEU A 1082 -12.46 -8.87 -44.84
CA LEU A 1082 -11.93 -9.53 -46.04
C LEU A 1082 -11.62 -11.02 -45.86
N GLN A 1083 -10.96 -11.43 -44.77
CA GLN A 1083 -10.63 -12.85 -44.53
C GLN A 1083 -11.87 -13.70 -44.25
N GLN A 1084 -12.85 -13.16 -43.52
CA GLN A 1084 -14.10 -13.87 -43.23
C GLN A 1084 -14.93 -14.06 -44.50
N LEU A 1085 -15.00 -13.05 -45.37
CA LEU A 1085 -15.69 -13.15 -46.65
C LEU A 1085 -15.07 -14.24 -47.54
N GLU A 1086 -13.74 -14.30 -47.66
CA GLU A 1086 -13.04 -15.32 -48.44
C GLU A 1086 -13.31 -16.74 -47.94
N GLU A 1087 -13.36 -16.94 -46.62
CA GLU A 1087 -13.67 -18.22 -45.98
C GLU A 1087 -15.12 -18.65 -46.25
N LEU A 1088 -16.09 -17.75 -46.11
CA LEU A 1088 -17.50 -18.01 -46.41
C LEU A 1088 -17.73 -18.31 -47.90
N LEU A 1089 -17.08 -17.57 -48.81
CA LEU A 1089 -17.17 -17.79 -50.25
C LEU A 1089 -16.64 -19.16 -50.68
N ARG A 1090 -15.62 -19.69 -49.98
CA ARG A 1090 -15.10 -21.05 -50.21
C ARG A 1090 -16.10 -22.13 -49.81
N LEU A 1091 -16.96 -21.87 -48.83
CA LEU A 1091 -17.91 -22.82 -48.27
C LEU A 1091 -19.29 -22.80 -48.96
N CYS A 1092 -19.58 -21.81 -49.81
CA CYS A 1092 -20.86 -21.73 -50.54
C CYS A 1092 -21.07 -22.92 -51.49
N GLY A 1093 -22.25 -23.54 -51.41
CA GLY A 1093 -22.70 -24.65 -52.25
C GLY A 1093 -23.39 -24.24 -53.55
N SER A 1094 -23.86 -22.99 -53.65
CA SER A 1094 -24.60 -22.49 -54.82
C SER A 1094 -24.17 -21.09 -55.29
N ALA A 1095 -24.55 -20.73 -56.53
CA ALA A 1095 -24.32 -19.41 -57.08
C ALA A 1095 -25.18 -18.32 -56.39
N LEU A 1096 -26.36 -18.69 -55.88
CA LEU A 1096 -27.26 -17.80 -55.15
C LEU A 1096 -26.66 -17.41 -53.79
N GLU A 1097 -26.03 -18.35 -53.07
CA GLU A 1097 -25.30 -18.08 -51.84
C GLU A 1097 -24.17 -17.07 -52.05
N ARG A 1098 -23.41 -17.21 -53.15
CA ARG A 1098 -22.32 -16.25 -53.48
C ARG A 1098 -22.86 -14.86 -53.83
N GLN A 1099 -23.98 -14.79 -54.56
CA GLN A 1099 -24.66 -13.52 -54.86
C GLN A 1099 -25.19 -12.85 -53.58
N PHE A 1100 -25.70 -13.64 -52.64
CA PHE A 1100 -26.15 -13.14 -51.35
C PHE A 1100 -25.00 -12.56 -50.52
N LEU A 1101 -23.85 -13.25 -50.44
CA LEU A 1101 -22.66 -12.70 -49.78
C LEU A 1101 -22.13 -11.43 -50.46
N ALA A 1102 -22.13 -11.38 -51.80
CA ALA A 1102 -21.74 -10.18 -52.54
C ALA A 1102 -22.71 -9.01 -52.30
N LEU A 1103 -24.00 -9.28 -52.09
CA LEU A 1103 -24.98 -8.26 -51.70
C LEU A 1103 -24.72 -7.74 -50.28
N LEU A 1104 -24.41 -8.63 -49.33
CA LEU A 1104 -24.04 -8.23 -47.97
C LEU A 1104 -22.75 -7.40 -47.96
N GLU A 1105 -21.77 -7.76 -48.80
CA GLU A 1105 -20.53 -6.99 -49.02
C GLU A 1105 -20.83 -5.58 -49.56
N ALA A 1106 -21.63 -5.48 -50.62
CA ALA A 1106 -21.94 -4.22 -51.28
C ALA A 1106 -22.77 -3.26 -50.41
N GLN A 1107 -23.50 -3.77 -49.43
CA GLN A 1107 -24.29 -2.97 -48.48
C GLN A 1107 -23.61 -2.76 -47.12
N ASP A 1108 -22.35 -3.19 -46.98
CA ASP A 1108 -21.62 -3.22 -45.70
C ASP A 1108 -22.39 -3.94 -44.57
N ALA A 1109 -23.30 -4.85 -44.93
CA ALA A 1109 -24.15 -5.59 -44.02
C ALA A 1109 -23.35 -6.68 -43.29
N ARG A 1110 -23.85 -7.11 -42.13
CA ARG A 1110 -23.23 -8.15 -41.31
C ARG A 1110 -23.10 -9.48 -42.08
N LEU A 1111 -21.90 -10.06 -42.08
CA LEU A 1111 -21.63 -11.38 -42.67
C LEU A 1111 -22.03 -12.53 -41.71
N PRO A 1112 -22.44 -13.70 -42.24
CA PRO A 1112 -22.71 -14.90 -41.43
C PRO A 1112 -21.51 -15.40 -40.61
N SER A 1113 -21.77 -16.02 -39.46
CA SER A 1113 -20.73 -16.58 -38.58
C SER A 1113 -20.13 -17.88 -39.14
N ALA A 1114 -20.95 -18.69 -39.83
CA ALA A 1114 -20.52 -19.92 -40.48
C ALA A 1114 -21.42 -20.23 -41.69
N ALA A 1115 -20.94 -21.11 -42.58
CA ALA A 1115 -21.71 -21.62 -43.71
C ALA A 1115 -21.73 -23.16 -43.69
N GLN A 1116 -22.83 -23.76 -44.17
CA GLN A 1116 -22.96 -25.20 -44.38
C GLN A 1116 -22.72 -26.10 -43.14
N VAL A 1117 -23.01 -25.60 -41.94
CA VAL A 1117 -22.83 -26.32 -40.66
C VAL A 1117 -23.89 -27.40 -40.48
N LEU A 1118 -23.49 -28.63 -40.13
CA LEU A 1118 -24.44 -29.71 -39.85
C LEU A 1118 -25.01 -29.59 -38.43
N ILE A 1119 -26.32 -29.39 -38.33
CA ILE A 1119 -27.05 -29.47 -37.06
C ILE A 1119 -27.58 -30.89 -36.91
N GLU A 1120 -26.83 -31.74 -36.21
CA GLU A 1120 -27.09 -33.19 -36.09
C GLU A 1120 -28.50 -33.50 -35.57
N GLY A 1121 -28.98 -32.74 -34.57
CA GLY A 1121 -30.30 -32.91 -33.97
C GLY A 1121 -31.47 -32.74 -34.93
N CYS A 1122 -31.31 -31.92 -35.98
CA CYS A 1122 -32.35 -31.67 -37.00
C CYS A 1122 -31.98 -32.19 -38.40
N ARG A 1123 -30.85 -32.90 -38.52
CA ARG A 1123 -30.35 -33.48 -39.79
C ARG A 1123 -30.41 -32.50 -40.96
N THR A 1124 -30.04 -31.24 -40.72
CA THR A 1124 -30.08 -30.17 -41.72
C THR A 1124 -28.82 -29.32 -41.69
N ARG A 1125 -28.51 -28.73 -42.84
CA ARG A 1125 -27.41 -27.77 -43.03
C ARG A 1125 -28.02 -26.47 -43.54
N PRO A 1126 -28.13 -25.43 -42.72
CA PRO A 1126 -28.46 -24.11 -43.23
C PRO A 1126 -27.32 -23.60 -44.13
N ASP A 1127 -27.69 -22.83 -45.15
CA ASP A 1127 -26.72 -22.25 -46.08
C ASP A 1127 -25.78 -21.31 -45.33
N PHE A 1128 -26.37 -20.50 -44.44
CA PHE A 1128 -25.65 -19.60 -43.55
C PHE A 1128 -26.19 -19.71 -42.12
N LEU A 1129 -25.29 -19.58 -41.15
CA LEU A 1129 -25.62 -19.66 -39.74
C LEU A 1129 -25.06 -18.43 -39.01
N TYR A 1130 -25.93 -17.72 -38.30
CA TYR A 1130 -25.55 -16.74 -37.29
C TYR A 1130 -25.63 -17.42 -35.93
N GLN A 1131 -24.57 -18.16 -35.59
CA GLN A 1131 -24.53 -19.10 -34.46
C GLN A 1131 -24.97 -18.46 -33.14
N GLU A 1132 -24.63 -17.20 -32.97
CA GLU A 1132 -24.81 -16.43 -31.75
C GLU A 1132 -26.10 -15.59 -31.72
N GLN A 1133 -26.80 -15.47 -32.85
CA GLN A 1133 -28.20 -15.01 -32.90
C GLN A 1133 -29.16 -16.20 -32.91
N PHE A 1134 -28.63 -17.42 -32.92
CA PHE A 1134 -29.36 -18.64 -33.24
C PHE A 1134 -30.19 -18.49 -34.52
N VAL A 1135 -29.67 -17.82 -35.56
CA VAL A 1135 -30.41 -17.70 -36.83
C VAL A 1135 -29.86 -18.67 -37.86
N ALA A 1136 -30.71 -19.57 -38.34
CA ALA A 1136 -30.45 -20.44 -39.48
C ALA A 1136 -31.04 -19.82 -40.75
N LEU A 1137 -30.19 -19.46 -41.70
CA LEU A 1137 -30.58 -18.80 -42.95
C LEU A 1137 -30.47 -19.79 -44.12
N TYR A 1138 -31.55 -19.89 -44.90
CA TYR A 1138 -31.60 -20.65 -46.14
C TYR A 1138 -31.83 -19.71 -47.33
N ILE A 1139 -31.08 -19.92 -48.41
CA ILE A 1139 -31.24 -19.25 -49.69
C ILE A 1139 -31.86 -20.26 -50.66
N ASP A 1140 -33.20 -20.29 -50.67
CA ASP A 1140 -33.99 -21.31 -51.35
C ASP A 1140 -34.01 -21.07 -52.88
N GLY A 1141 -33.33 -21.93 -53.62
CA GLY A 1141 -33.38 -21.98 -55.08
C GLY A 1141 -34.65 -22.65 -55.66
N PRO A 1142 -34.81 -22.69 -56.99
CA PRO A 1142 -36.00 -23.24 -57.67
C PRO A 1142 -36.44 -24.67 -57.24
N PRO A 1143 -35.54 -25.61 -56.85
CA PRO A 1143 -35.94 -26.93 -56.36
C PRO A 1143 -36.74 -26.92 -55.04
N HIS A 1144 -36.81 -25.80 -54.33
CA HIS A 1144 -37.59 -25.66 -53.09
C HIS A 1144 -39.07 -25.28 -53.35
N ASP A 1145 -39.47 -25.06 -54.61
CA ASP A 1145 -40.85 -24.77 -54.99
C ASP A 1145 -41.71 -26.05 -55.15
N TYR A 1146 -41.10 -27.25 -55.12
CA TYR A 1146 -41.82 -28.52 -55.22
C TYR A 1146 -42.49 -28.90 -53.87
N PRO A 1147 -43.73 -29.46 -53.89
CA PRO A 1147 -44.50 -29.75 -52.67
C PRO A 1147 -43.79 -30.69 -51.68
N GLU A 1148 -43.10 -31.72 -52.18
CA GLU A 1148 -42.37 -32.70 -51.35
C GLU A 1148 -41.17 -32.07 -50.62
N ARG A 1149 -40.56 -31.03 -51.20
CA ARG A 1149 -39.47 -30.27 -50.57
C ARG A 1149 -39.99 -29.32 -49.51
N GLN A 1150 -41.13 -28.66 -49.74
CA GLN A 1150 -41.76 -27.75 -48.77
C GLN A 1150 -42.18 -28.46 -47.48
N GLU A 1151 -42.61 -29.72 -47.56
CA GLU A 1151 -43.01 -30.49 -46.38
C GLU A 1151 -41.80 -30.89 -45.51
N ARG A 1152 -40.69 -31.28 -46.15
CA ARG A 1152 -39.42 -31.51 -45.47
C ARG A 1152 -38.86 -30.23 -44.84
N ASP A 1153 -38.94 -29.12 -45.56
CA ASP A 1153 -38.48 -27.81 -45.12
C ASP A 1153 -39.24 -27.33 -43.87
N LYS A 1154 -40.56 -27.52 -43.83
CA LYS A 1154 -41.38 -27.26 -42.63
C LYS A 1154 -40.98 -28.13 -41.44
N SER A 1155 -40.72 -29.42 -41.65
CA SER A 1155 -40.29 -30.33 -40.58
C SER A 1155 -38.92 -29.92 -40.00
N GLN A 1156 -37.99 -29.53 -40.86
CA GLN A 1156 -36.68 -29.02 -40.44
C GLN A 1156 -36.79 -27.67 -39.72
N GLN A 1157 -37.65 -26.77 -40.19
CA GLN A 1157 -37.91 -25.50 -39.53
C GLN A 1157 -38.47 -25.70 -38.11
N SER A 1158 -39.53 -26.51 -37.95
CA SER A 1158 -40.10 -26.80 -36.64
C SER A 1158 -39.09 -27.44 -35.68
N CYS A 1159 -38.19 -28.30 -36.19
CA CYS A 1159 -37.14 -28.89 -35.38
C CYS A 1159 -36.12 -27.83 -34.89
N LEU A 1160 -35.68 -26.95 -35.79
CA LEU A 1160 -34.73 -25.90 -35.48
C LEU A 1160 -35.30 -24.88 -34.49
N GLU A 1161 -36.57 -24.48 -34.66
CA GLU A 1161 -37.28 -23.60 -33.73
C GLU A 1161 -37.41 -24.22 -32.33
N ASN A 1162 -37.65 -25.53 -32.22
CA ASN A 1162 -37.66 -26.23 -30.93
C ASN A 1162 -36.28 -26.31 -30.25
N LEU A 1163 -35.19 -26.20 -31.01
CA LEU A 1163 -33.82 -26.09 -30.49
C LEU A 1163 -33.40 -24.64 -30.19
N GLY A 1164 -34.32 -23.68 -30.35
CA GLY A 1164 -34.08 -22.26 -30.08
C GLY A 1164 -33.56 -21.46 -31.26
N TYR A 1165 -33.56 -22.01 -32.49
CA TYR A 1165 -33.15 -21.28 -33.69
C TYR A 1165 -34.30 -20.51 -34.34
N THR A 1166 -34.04 -19.25 -34.72
CA THR A 1166 -34.89 -18.50 -35.65
C THR A 1166 -34.53 -18.91 -37.08
N VAL A 1167 -35.51 -19.37 -37.87
CA VAL A 1167 -35.26 -19.79 -39.26
C VAL A 1167 -35.69 -18.70 -40.22
N LEU A 1168 -34.76 -18.21 -41.04
CA LEU A 1168 -35.04 -17.27 -42.13
C LEU A 1168 -34.84 -17.99 -43.46
N ARG A 1169 -35.80 -17.87 -44.37
CA ARG A 1169 -35.73 -18.47 -45.71
C ARG A 1169 -35.97 -17.41 -46.76
N PHE A 1170 -34.98 -17.13 -47.59
CA PHE A 1170 -35.07 -16.16 -48.67
C PHE A 1170 -35.17 -16.92 -49.98
N LYS A 1171 -36.27 -16.71 -50.72
CA LYS A 1171 -36.47 -17.35 -52.02
C LYS A 1171 -35.69 -16.60 -53.09
N HIS A 1172 -35.30 -17.31 -54.14
CA HIS A 1172 -34.62 -16.72 -55.30
C HIS A 1172 -35.45 -15.66 -56.05
N THR A 1173 -36.76 -15.58 -55.83
CA THR A 1173 -37.67 -14.57 -56.39
C THR A 1173 -37.88 -13.35 -55.48
N ASP A 1174 -37.35 -13.36 -54.27
CA ASP A 1174 -37.60 -12.32 -53.27
C ASP A 1174 -36.72 -11.08 -53.50
N ASP A 1175 -37.22 -9.91 -53.09
CA ASP A 1175 -36.43 -8.68 -53.04
C ASP A 1175 -35.49 -8.69 -51.83
N TRP A 1176 -34.29 -9.24 -52.02
CA TRP A 1176 -33.31 -9.40 -50.94
C TRP A 1176 -32.94 -8.07 -50.26
N PRO A 1177 -32.67 -6.95 -50.98
CA PRO A 1177 -32.48 -5.64 -50.34
C PRO A 1177 -33.61 -5.20 -49.38
N ALA A 1178 -34.87 -5.42 -49.76
CA ALA A 1178 -36.01 -5.10 -48.90
C ALA A 1178 -36.05 -6.03 -47.67
N LEU A 1179 -35.74 -7.32 -47.83
CA LEU A 1179 -35.65 -8.28 -46.73
C LEU A 1179 -34.49 -8.00 -45.77
N LEU A 1180 -33.32 -7.58 -46.27
CA LEU A 1180 -32.21 -7.13 -45.44
C LEU A 1180 -32.62 -5.94 -44.57
N THR A 1181 -33.39 -5.01 -45.13
CA THR A 1181 -33.93 -3.86 -44.39
C THR A 1181 -34.97 -4.29 -43.34
N ALA A 1182 -35.87 -5.22 -43.69
CA ALA A 1182 -36.86 -5.76 -42.75
C ALA A 1182 -36.22 -6.53 -41.59
N HIS A 1183 -35.05 -7.13 -41.81
CA HIS A 1183 -34.25 -7.85 -40.82
C HIS A 1183 -32.98 -7.07 -40.41
N ALA A 1184 -33.05 -5.73 -40.34
CA ALA A 1184 -31.91 -4.89 -39.99
C ALA A 1184 -31.27 -5.21 -38.62
N TRP A 1185 -32.03 -5.83 -37.71
CA TRP A 1185 -31.53 -6.32 -36.43
C TRP A 1185 -30.48 -7.45 -36.57
N LEU A 1186 -30.51 -8.19 -37.67
CA LEU A 1186 -29.55 -9.26 -38.00
C LEU A 1186 -28.42 -8.74 -38.90
N PHE A 1187 -28.78 -7.97 -39.93
CA PHE A 1187 -27.85 -7.58 -41.00
C PHE A 1187 -27.19 -6.21 -40.79
N GLY A 1188 -27.60 -5.44 -39.78
CA GLY A 1188 -27.17 -4.05 -39.59
C GLY A 1188 -27.96 -3.09 -40.49
N GLY A 1189 -28.32 -1.92 -39.95
CA GLY A 1189 -28.98 -0.87 -40.73
C GLY A 1189 -27.95 -0.03 -41.51
N LYS A 1190 -28.34 0.51 -42.67
CA LYS A 1190 -27.56 1.56 -43.35
C LYS A 1190 -27.20 2.65 -42.35
N ARG A 1191 -25.90 2.92 -42.17
CA ARG A 1191 -25.46 4.23 -41.69
C ARG A 1191 -25.66 5.25 -42.79
#